data_AF-A0A543PU96-F1
#
_entry.id   AF-A0A543PU96-F1
#
_cell.length_a   1.000
_cell.length_b   1.000
_cell.length_c   1.000
_cell.angle_alpha   90.00
_cell.angle_beta   90.00
_cell.angle_gamma   90.00
#
_symmetry.space_group_name_H-M   'P 1'
#
loop_
_entity.id
_entity.type
_entity.pdbx_description
1 polymer ?
#
loop_
_entity_poly.entity_id
_entity_poly.type
_entity_poly.pdbx_seq_one_letter_code
_entity_poly.pdbx_strand_id
1 'polypeptide(L)'
;MPGHPIDVMVDELVRAAVRVAPRLEGPLRRLSAGDRHAAAHSLTDTATDQADEAAVAAAFARLARLLALVALPDGGARQMVQLPGSVGEVDADLEQVLGALSLASPPVRTLCELAALEVPGLLQWQAMLPPDNPWAGALSLAVLEQVATAGASLVSSAESIDPRTGQIARLWLADIDRRAGRREQALAAARSVEAVAADGEVRGYVEMLRGDWAAAPLSSPAVWNCSLQPVIGLDGSIGGLEDREGAVALDLVAAEQAWDRAAALLTGPTWTAHLALRRTWLRAATGDAAGAVEQAETSLAAYRAAGDLAGSAAAATHLGLARLAAGRLPADTALAADTATGVGERTGAATVLGLAQLCSRVSRLWRLSAVAAEPALAALDLSEALARPAGITEHLTRCTIDRAQVLASVGSTRRARLLVEEAIAGLGAATSEAATSAVSTELGLLLMQLYQIAVVDRDGAQMRAVAERYHSTPSVVAALGAQLPAPGSDAVALVYEGERRSEEGDDEGSTRLLDEALVLATTDHPGALLAVRASRHEYAIAADVMAAAVQTQLAANAAGVLGIGPGAGVDAAVSTLPAEAIASMLALQRRRLLLQGFSALVRLREPDRAAPLLAELEASAGGAPWWSGVADEVEARLAAGLLREGQGDRTAASAELLAGLRAADLRRSTISDDELRTAVSGQVVVADLVRTAARVALDDGRPAEAAELAMRGQARALVDLVSGGAARRRNPAPNPPGPAGSAPDDADDAVAAWRGANADLEIASRRLLFAIAADAGPDALARLRAERDEAQQAARSAQDHLAALDPDHWRTVNPAAAPVSVEDVSAALAPDAVLLQLLVAAGEVLVWVIGPAGVLATHHARDVWSVAGAASRFRAACADGLPATTDAEALSEQLLVPVADALRAAREVVVVASGPTTGMPFHALPLDGVPFGDQHVVRYLPSASLVTLAGPSDAGQDPASWEGALVVGDPDAMSLTDPVSGLSAPAPPLPGARVEAAHVAAVLPDAELLLGPAATEEAVRAAFGSAPVVHLATHGLLDRDNPQASCVLLADGAALEAAEIAGLTLRARLVVLSACHSGEGGPAGGDELLGLARGVLSAGARAVVVTLWAVDDRSSALLMGRFYERLLAGADTATALHEAQQWLRGLSSDAARTAYGRLSEEVSTRPDVDAAAATDRRVSPVGTSRDVVHGPVGYAHPRHWAAFALVGG
;
A
#
# COMPACT_ATOMS: atom_id res chain seq x y z
N MET A 1 5.88 13.55 42.19
CA MET A 1 5.59 12.27 41.52
C MET A 1 6.10 11.16 42.44
N PRO A 2 5.24 10.51 43.23
CA PRO A 2 5.60 9.24 43.87
C PRO A 2 5.43 8.12 42.82
N GLY A 3 6.49 7.34 42.57
CA GLY A 3 6.48 6.27 41.57
C GLY A 3 7.49 6.45 40.43
N HIS A 4 8.63 7.10 40.67
CA HIS A 4 9.73 7.04 39.72
C HIS A 4 10.26 5.59 39.68
N PRO A 5 10.61 5.00 38.52
CA PRO A 5 11.14 3.63 38.43
C PRO A 5 12.37 3.39 39.32
N ILE A 6 13.18 4.45 39.48
CA ILE A 6 14.32 4.50 40.40
C ILE A 6 13.87 4.32 41.85
N ASP A 7 12.75 4.93 42.26
CA ASP A 7 12.24 4.82 43.63
C ASP A 7 11.74 3.41 43.93
N VAL A 8 11.12 2.73 42.95
CA VAL A 8 10.63 1.34 43.08
C VAL A 8 11.80 0.34 43.16
N MET A 9 12.81 0.51 42.30
CA MET A 9 14.03 -0.30 42.32
C MET A 9 14.83 -0.09 43.61
N VAL A 10 14.98 1.17 44.06
CA VAL A 10 15.58 1.50 45.35
C VAL A 10 14.76 0.89 46.49
N ASP A 11 13.43 0.94 46.45
CA ASP A 11 12.58 0.33 47.48
C ASP A 11 12.71 -1.21 47.52
N GLU A 12 12.83 -1.89 46.39
CA GLU A 12 13.05 -3.34 46.31
C GLU A 12 14.46 -3.73 46.80
N LEU A 13 15.50 -2.99 46.40
CA LEU A 13 16.87 -3.16 46.90
C LEU A 13 16.95 -2.89 48.40
N VAL A 14 16.25 -1.88 48.89
CA VAL A 14 16.13 -1.55 50.32
C VAL A 14 15.36 -2.65 51.06
N ARG A 15 14.23 -3.14 50.52
CA ARG A 15 13.45 -4.25 51.10
C ARG A 15 14.23 -5.57 51.12
N ALA A 16 15.07 -5.83 50.12
CA ALA A 16 15.94 -7.01 50.06
C ALA A 16 17.11 -6.89 51.03
N ALA A 17 17.80 -5.74 51.06
CA ALA A 17 18.92 -5.48 51.97
C ALA A 17 18.48 -5.46 53.45
N VAL A 18 17.31 -4.90 53.76
CA VAL A 18 16.73 -4.85 55.12
C VAL A 18 16.34 -6.22 55.64
N ARG A 19 15.92 -7.15 54.77
CA ARG A 19 15.63 -8.55 55.15
C ARG A 19 16.88 -9.30 55.60
N VAL A 20 18.05 -8.90 55.13
CA VAL A 20 19.32 -9.59 55.38
C VAL A 20 20.15 -8.89 56.48
N ALA A 21 20.11 -7.56 56.56
CA ALA A 21 20.79 -6.77 57.58
C ALA A 21 19.86 -5.67 58.15
N PRO A 22 18.97 -6.01 59.11
CA PRO A 22 17.91 -5.11 59.61
C PRO A 22 18.41 -3.79 60.19
N ARG A 23 19.68 -3.73 60.63
CA ARG A 23 20.31 -2.51 61.17
C ARG A 23 20.53 -1.42 60.12
N LEU A 24 20.55 -1.77 58.83
CA LEU A 24 20.66 -0.83 57.70
C LEU A 24 19.31 -0.20 57.30
N GLU A 25 18.20 -0.63 57.91
CA GLU A 25 16.84 -0.17 57.60
C GLU A 25 16.65 1.34 57.78
N GLY A 26 17.16 1.91 58.87
CA GLY A 26 17.07 3.35 59.12
C GLY A 26 17.80 4.21 58.07
N PRO A 27 19.09 3.94 57.80
CA PRO A 27 19.83 4.64 56.74
C PRO A 27 19.25 4.42 55.33
N LEU A 28 18.84 3.20 54.99
CA LEU A 28 18.33 2.85 53.66
C LEU A 28 16.91 3.36 53.39
N ARG A 29 16.03 3.41 54.39
CA ARG A 29 14.71 4.07 54.26
C ARG A 29 14.82 5.59 54.09
N ARG A 30 15.85 6.23 54.67
CA ARG A 30 16.14 7.65 54.43
C ARG A 30 16.63 7.90 52.99
N LEU A 31 17.35 6.93 52.42
CA LEU A 31 17.75 6.95 51.01
C LEU A 31 16.54 6.83 50.07
N SER A 32 15.63 5.89 50.34
CA SER A 32 14.34 5.72 49.62
C SER A 32 13.43 6.95 49.75
N ALA A 33 13.46 7.65 50.89
CA ALA A 33 12.71 8.89 51.12
C ALA A 33 13.36 10.16 50.52
N GLY A 34 14.50 10.06 49.84
CA GLY A 34 15.17 11.18 49.17
C GLY A 34 16.07 12.06 50.04
N ASP A 35 16.28 11.74 51.32
CA ASP A 35 17.16 12.49 52.25
C ASP A 35 18.60 11.96 52.22
N ARG A 36 19.25 12.22 51.08
CA ARG A 36 20.49 11.57 50.63
C ARG A 36 21.72 11.93 51.47
N HIS A 37 21.75 13.12 52.09
CA HIS A 37 22.88 13.60 52.88
C HIS A 37 22.86 13.05 54.32
N ALA A 38 21.67 12.94 54.92
CA ALA A 38 21.48 12.32 56.22
C ALA A 38 21.68 10.78 56.18
N ALA A 39 21.32 10.14 55.07
CA ALA A 39 21.57 8.71 54.84
C ALA A 39 23.09 8.39 54.82
N ALA A 40 23.89 9.21 54.12
CA ALA A 40 25.34 9.04 54.03
C ALA A 40 26.05 9.23 55.39
N HIS A 41 25.61 10.19 56.21
CA HIS A 41 26.11 10.38 57.58
C HIS A 41 25.68 9.24 58.53
N SER A 42 24.45 8.74 58.39
CA SER A 42 23.98 7.63 59.23
C SER A 42 24.65 6.28 58.90
N LEU A 43 25.10 6.08 57.65
CA LEU A 43 25.86 4.89 57.24
C LEU A 43 27.31 4.92 57.76
N THR A 44 27.85 6.12 58.03
CA THR A 44 29.20 6.30 58.58
C THR A 44 29.23 6.16 60.12
N ASP A 45 28.18 6.55 60.83
CA ASP A 45 28.10 6.40 62.30
C ASP A 45 27.82 4.95 62.77
N THR A 46 27.30 4.07 61.92
CA THR A 46 27.08 2.65 62.24
C THR A 46 28.35 1.80 62.18
N ALA A 47 29.51 2.38 61.86
CA ALA A 47 30.76 1.69 61.54
C ALA A 47 31.71 1.42 62.74
N THR A 48 31.17 1.02 63.89
CA THR A 48 32.02 0.65 65.06
C THR A 48 31.60 -0.69 65.67
N ASP A 49 31.92 -1.81 65.00
CA ASP A 49 32.84 -2.86 65.49
C ASP A 49 32.89 -4.07 64.53
N GLN A 50 34.09 -4.65 64.38
CA GLN A 50 34.49 -5.81 63.55
C GLN A 50 34.89 -5.59 62.06
N ALA A 51 36.01 -6.22 61.72
CA ALA A 51 36.88 -5.89 60.59
C ALA A 51 36.46 -6.40 59.20
N ASP A 52 35.37 -7.17 59.08
CA ASP A 52 34.81 -7.60 57.77
C ASP A 52 33.61 -6.74 57.31
N GLU A 53 32.94 -6.02 58.21
CA GLU A 53 31.78 -5.18 57.87
C GLU A 53 32.17 -3.80 57.34
N ALA A 54 33.38 -3.30 57.67
CA ALA A 54 33.88 -2.02 57.18
C ALA A 54 34.15 -2.03 55.67
N ALA A 55 34.59 -3.16 55.11
CA ALA A 55 34.80 -3.32 53.67
C ALA A 55 33.47 -3.39 52.91
N VAL A 56 32.48 -4.11 53.47
CA VAL A 56 31.13 -4.22 52.90
C VAL A 56 30.38 -2.89 52.97
N ALA A 57 30.46 -2.18 54.10
CA ALA A 57 29.87 -0.85 54.26
C ALA A 57 30.56 0.21 53.40
N ALA A 58 31.89 0.13 53.22
CA ALA A 58 32.62 1.01 52.30
C ALA A 58 32.31 0.72 50.83
N ALA A 59 32.17 -0.56 50.45
CA ALA A 59 31.74 -0.97 49.12
C ALA A 59 30.30 -0.54 48.83
N PHE A 60 29.38 -0.69 49.80
CA PHE A 60 28.00 -0.20 49.70
C PHE A 60 27.92 1.33 49.66
N ALA A 61 28.71 2.03 50.47
CA ALA A 61 28.76 3.49 50.45
C ALA A 61 29.37 4.02 49.14
N ARG A 62 30.28 3.27 48.50
CA ARG A 62 30.86 3.60 47.19
C ARG A 62 29.93 3.26 46.04
N LEU A 63 29.24 2.12 46.07
CA LEU A 63 28.19 1.74 45.12
C LEU A 63 26.98 2.69 45.19
N ALA A 64 26.56 3.06 46.40
CA ALA A 64 25.52 4.06 46.63
C ALA A 64 25.95 5.48 46.19
N ARG A 65 27.24 5.81 46.28
CA ARG A 65 27.79 7.06 45.70
C ARG A 65 27.79 7.03 44.18
N LEU A 66 28.13 5.90 43.56
CA LEU A 66 28.02 5.67 42.11
C LEU A 66 26.57 5.80 41.64
N LEU A 67 25.62 5.17 42.33
CA LEU A 67 24.19 5.27 42.05
C LEU A 67 23.65 6.70 42.30
N ALA A 68 24.19 7.42 43.30
CA ALA A 68 23.84 8.81 43.57
C ALA A 68 24.44 9.81 42.56
N LEU A 69 25.63 9.51 42.02
CA LEU A 69 26.28 10.25 40.92
C LEU A 69 25.49 10.15 39.62
N VAL A 70 24.84 9.01 39.42
CA VAL A 70 24.01 8.69 38.25
C VAL A 70 22.58 9.25 38.35
N ALA A 71 22.12 9.60 39.56
CA ALA A 71 20.73 10.03 39.84
C ALA A 71 20.57 11.55 40.10
N LEU A 72 21.45 12.39 39.57
CA LEU A 72 21.33 13.86 39.65
C LEU A 72 20.39 14.39 38.54
N PRO A 73 19.34 15.15 38.89
CA PRO A 73 18.52 15.84 37.88
C PRO A 73 19.25 17.07 37.33
N ASP A 74 19.11 17.31 36.02
CA ASP A 74 19.35 18.56 35.30
C ASP A 74 20.54 19.42 35.78
N GLY A 75 21.76 19.07 35.34
CA GLY A 75 22.92 19.98 35.42
C GLY A 75 24.28 19.38 35.77
N GLY A 76 24.39 18.07 36.06
CA GLY A 76 25.61 17.44 36.58
C GLY A 76 26.85 17.43 35.67
N ALA A 77 26.68 17.50 34.34
CA ALA A 77 27.80 17.38 33.40
C ALA A 77 28.83 18.52 33.51
N ARG A 78 28.43 19.74 33.94
CA ARG A 78 29.36 20.87 34.13
C ARG A 78 30.21 20.76 35.39
N GLN A 79 29.83 19.96 36.39
CA GLN A 79 30.61 19.75 37.61
C GLN A 79 31.60 18.58 37.49
N MET A 80 31.37 17.62 36.59
CA MET A 80 32.31 16.52 36.33
C MET A 80 33.69 16.99 35.82
N VAL A 81 33.76 18.12 35.11
CA VAL A 81 35.03 18.68 34.60
C VAL A 81 35.89 19.31 35.72
N GLN A 82 35.37 19.45 36.94
CA GLN A 82 36.10 20.11 38.05
C GLN A 82 36.47 19.21 39.23
N LEU A 83 36.13 17.91 39.21
CA LEU A 83 36.64 16.96 40.19
C LEU A 83 37.92 16.27 39.66
N PRO A 84 39.03 16.25 40.42
CA PRO A 84 40.22 15.53 40.02
C PRO A 84 40.01 14.02 40.20
N GLY A 85 40.19 13.27 39.11
CA GLY A 85 40.23 11.80 39.08
C GLY A 85 39.66 11.27 37.75
N SER A 86 40.48 10.58 36.96
CA SER A 86 40.07 10.07 35.65
C SER A 86 39.35 8.72 35.77
N VAL A 87 38.62 8.33 34.72
CA VAL A 87 37.90 7.03 34.60
C VAL A 87 38.79 5.83 34.95
N GLY A 88 40.11 5.91 34.71
CA GLY A 88 41.07 4.85 35.06
C GLY A 88 41.30 4.65 36.57
N GLU A 89 41.00 5.63 37.43
CA GLU A 89 41.06 5.45 38.89
C GLU A 89 39.82 4.73 39.44
N VAL A 90 38.67 4.85 38.77
CA VAL A 90 37.42 4.15 39.13
C VAL A 90 37.53 2.65 38.84
N ASP A 91 38.16 2.27 37.72
CA ASP A 91 38.43 0.87 37.36
C ASP A 91 39.41 0.20 38.34
N ALA A 92 40.49 0.89 38.72
CA ALA A 92 41.47 0.38 39.68
C ALA A 92 40.87 0.21 41.10
N ASP A 93 40.01 1.14 41.52
CA ASP A 93 39.30 1.05 42.81
C ASP A 93 38.24 -0.06 42.81
N LEU A 94 37.57 -0.33 41.68
CA LEU A 94 36.59 -1.41 41.55
C LEU A 94 37.26 -2.80 41.59
N GLU A 95 38.38 -2.97 40.87
CA GLU A 95 39.19 -4.20 40.96
C GLU A 95 39.75 -4.41 42.37
N GLN A 96 40.19 -3.35 43.05
CA GLN A 96 40.70 -3.44 44.41
C GLN A 96 39.60 -3.76 45.45
N VAL A 97 38.37 -3.27 45.25
CA VAL A 97 37.20 -3.60 46.08
C VAL A 97 36.74 -5.04 45.87
N LEU A 98 36.67 -5.50 44.62
CA LEU A 98 36.30 -6.89 44.30
C LEU A 98 37.38 -7.89 44.74
N GLY A 99 38.65 -7.49 44.71
CA GLY A 99 39.78 -8.29 45.20
C GLY A 99 39.90 -8.37 46.73
N ALA A 100 39.35 -7.41 47.48
CA ALA A 100 39.43 -7.35 48.94
C ALA A 100 38.26 -8.02 49.68
N LEU A 101 37.17 -8.36 48.98
CA LEU A 101 36.03 -9.06 49.55
C LEU A 101 36.36 -10.54 49.77
N SER A 102 36.60 -10.94 51.01
CA SER A 102 36.66 -12.37 51.37
C SER A 102 35.28 -13.01 51.16
N LEU A 103 35.13 -13.76 50.06
CA LEU A 103 33.90 -14.43 49.60
C LEU A 103 33.38 -15.54 50.55
N ALA A 104 33.95 -15.67 51.75
CA ALA A 104 33.57 -16.67 52.74
C ALA A 104 32.39 -16.25 53.64
N SER A 105 31.93 -14.98 53.59
CA SER A 105 30.85 -14.51 54.46
C SER A 105 29.45 -14.68 53.82
N PRO A 106 28.46 -15.27 54.52
CA PRO A 106 27.09 -15.44 54.01
C PRO A 106 26.38 -14.16 53.52
N PRO A 107 26.59 -12.96 54.11
CA PRO A 107 25.97 -11.73 53.62
C PRO A 107 26.50 -11.25 52.25
N VAL A 108 27.81 -11.41 52.00
CA VAL A 108 28.45 -11.05 50.71
C VAL A 108 28.04 -12.04 49.62
N ARG A 109 27.87 -13.31 49.98
CA ARG A 109 27.32 -14.37 49.14
C ARG A 109 25.91 -14.03 48.62
N THR A 110 25.01 -13.63 49.52
CA THR A 110 23.64 -13.21 49.17
C THR A 110 23.58 -11.91 48.37
N LEU A 111 24.58 -11.03 48.53
CA LEU A 111 24.70 -9.80 47.74
C LEU A 111 25.14 -10.06 46.29
N CYS A 112 26.05 -11.00 46.07
CA CYS A 112 26.41 -11.46 44.73
C CYS A 112 25.24 -12.20 44.05
N GLU A 113 24.45 -12.97 44.80
CA GLU A 113 23.22 -13.62 44.31
C GLU A 113 22.18 -12.58 43.86
N LEU A 114 21.95 -11.52 44.65
CA LEU A 114 21.04 -10.43 44.29
C LEU A 114 21.54 -9.58 43.11
N ALA A 115 22.84 -9.26 43.07
CA ALA A 115 23.43 -8.52 41.95
C ALA A 115 23.38 -9.30 40.63
N ALA A 116 23.61 -10.62 40.68
CA ALA A 116 23.50 -11.51 39.52
C ALA A 116 22.06 -11.67 39.02
N LEU A 117 21.06 -11.61 39.91
CA LEU A 117 19.64 -11.62 39.58
C LEU A 117 19.13 -10.30 38.98
N GLU A 118 19.80 -9.17 39.29
CA GLU A 118 19.41 -7.80 38.89
C GLU A 118 20.29 -7.20 37.75
N VAL A 119 21.30 -7.92 37.24
CA VAL A 119 22.02 -7.55 36.00
C VAL A 119 21.07 -7.25 34.83
N PRO A 120 19.95 -7.97 34.65
CA PRO A 120 18.92 -7.58 33.69
C PRO A 120 18.41 -6.17 33.95
N GLY A 121 18.11 -5.80 35.20
CA GLY A 121 17.66 -4.48 35.67
C GLY A 121 18.59 -3.32 35.29
N LEU A 122 19.91 -3.54 35.37
CA LEU A 122 20.93 -2.58 34.93
C LEU A 122 20.90 -2.32 33.42
N LEU A 123 20.57 -3.33 32.61
CA LEU A 123 20.35 -3.21 31.17
C LEU A 123 18.97 -2.60 30.84
N GLN A 124 17.94 -2.83 31.69
CA GLN A 124 16.61 -2.18 31.58
C GLN A 124 16.69 -0.67 31.82
N TRP A 125 17.55 -0.25 32.76
CA TRP A 125 17.71 1.13 33.20
C TRP A 125 18.17 2.06 32.07
N GLN A 126 18.98 1.57 31.12
CA GLN A 126 19.52 2.38 30.03
C GLN A 126 18.52 2.62 28.89
N ALA A 127 17.61 1.67 28.65
CA ALA A 127 16.52 1.81 27.67
C ALA A 127 15.42 2.78 28.11
N MET A 128 15.45 3.21 29.38
CA MET A 128 14.52 4.18 29.98
C MET A 128 15.13 5.58 30.14
N LEU A 129 16.37 5.79 29.69
CA LEU A 129 17.03 7.09 29.78
C LEU A 129 16.44 8.08 28.75
N PRO A 130 16.28 9.38 29.11
CA PRO A 130 15.90 10.41 28.16
C PRO A 130 16.86 10.43 26.94
N PRO A 131 16.39 10.79 25.73
CA PRO A 131 17.22 10.85 24.51
C PRO A 131 18.46 11.75 24.65
N ASP A 132 18.37 12.73 25.56
CA ASP A 132 19.38 13.71 25.97
C ASP A 132 20.43 13.14 26.94
N ASN A 133 20.31 11.87 27.34
CA ASN A 133 21.36 11.19 28.08
C ASN A 133 22.51 10.79 27.13
N PRO A 134 23.76 11.23 27.40
CA PRO A 134 24.91 10.95 26.53
C PRO A 134 25.26 9.46 26.39
N TRP A 135 24.58 8.57 27.13
CA TRP A 135 24.74 7.12 27.13
C TRP A 135 23.60 6.39 26.41
N ALA A 136 22.55 7.10 25.96
CA ALA A 136 21.38 6.50 25.29
C ALA A 136 21.63 6.14 23.82
N GLY A 137 22.63 6.76 23.17
CA GLY A 137 22.88 6.64 21.72
C GLY A 137 23.97 5.66 21.28
N ALA A 138 24.61 4.91 22.19
CA ALA A 138 25.67 3.97 21.80
C ALA A 138 25.86 2.87 22.84
N LEU A 139 25.18 1.73 22.67
CA LEU A 139 25.77 0.47 23.12
C LEU A 139 26.78 0.05 22.05
N SER A 140 28.03 0.47 22.19
CA SER A 140 29.10 -0.05 21.34
C SER A 140 29.36 -1.52 21.70
N LEU A 141 29.87 -2.31 20.74
CA LEU A 141 30.37 -3.67 20.97
C LEU A 141 31.27 -3.73 22.24
N ALA A 142 31.99 -2.64 22.51
CA ALA A 142 32.86 -2.47 23.68
C ALA A 142 32.11 -2.46 25.03
N VAL A 143 30.87 -1.96 25.10
CA VAL A 143 30.07 -2.00 26.35
C VAL A 143 29.54 -3.41 26.60
N LEU A 144 29.08 -4.11 25.55
CA LEU A 144 28.70 -5.53 25.66
C LEU A 144 29.92 -6.41 25.99
N GLU A 145 31.11 -6.08 25.48
CA GLU A 145 32.37 -6.73 25.85
C GLU A 145 32.74 -6.48 27.32
N GLN A 146 32.57 -5.25 27.81
CA GLN A 146 32.79 -4.92 29.23
C GLN A 146 31.80 -5.62 30.15
N VAL A 147 30.50 -5.66 29.79
CA VAL A 147 29.46 -6.38 30.52
C VAL A 147 29.68 -7.90 30.47
N ALA A 148 30.07 -8.46 29.33
CA ALA A 148 30.39 -9.88 29.21
C ALA A 148 31.63 -10.28 30.03
N THR A 149 32.66 -9.42 30.04
CA THR A 149 33.89 -9.62 30.81
C THR A 149 33.64 -9.51 32.32
N ALA A 150 32.92 -8.48 32.77
CA ALA A 150 32.52 -8.31 34.16
C ALA A 150 31.56 -9.43 34.61
N GLY A 151 30.61 -9.79 33.74
CA GLY A 151 29.66 -10.88 33.95
C GLY A 151 30.33 -12.24 34.07
N ALA A 152 31.37 -12.54 33.28
CA ALA A 152 32.10 -13.81 33.37
C ALA A 152 32.77 -13.99 34.75
N SER A 153 33.29 -12.90 35.34
CA SER A 153 33.86 -12.87 36.69
C SER A 153 32.79 -13.08 37.78
N LEU A 154 31.61 -12.45 37.59
CA LEU A 154 30.42 -12.63 38.43
C LEU A 154 29.85 -14.05 38.35
N VAL A 155 29.82 -14.67 37.17
CA VAL A 155 29.38 -16.05 36.94
C VAL A 155 30.32 -17.05 37.60
N SER A 156 31.63 -16.87 37.44
CA SER A 156 32.64 -17.69 38.13
C SER A 156 32.47 -17.63 39.65
N SER A 157 32.15 -16.43 40.16
CA SER A 157 31.87 -16.22 41.59
C SER A 157 30.55 -16.85 42.02
N ALA A 158 29.47 -16.70 41.24
CA ALA A 158 28.15 -17.28 41.51
C ALA A 158 28.16 -18.82 41.45
N GLU A 159 28.90 -19.43 40.53
CA GLU A 159 29.05 -20.90 40.45
C GLU A 159 29.76 -21.51 41.65
N SER A 160 30.70 -20.76 42.25
CA SER A 160 31.36 -21.18 43.51
C SER A 160 30.40 -21.11 44.72
N ILE A 161 29.28 -20.42 44.57
CA ILE A 161 28.30 -20.12 45.61
C ILE A 161 27.09 -21.07 45.53
N ASP A 162 26.37 -21.00 44.41
CA ASP A 162 25.24 -21.86 44.04
C ASP A 162 25.43 -22.30 42.58
N PRO A 163 25.76 -23.58 42.34
CA PRO A 163 26.02 -24.09 41.01
C PRO A 163 24.86 -23.85 40.04
N ARG A 164 23.60 -23.87 40.50
CA ARG A 164 22.42 -23.67 39.66
C ARG A 164 22.31 -22.23 39.15
N THR A 165 22.43 -21.25 40.04
CA THR A 165 22.38 -19.82 39.69
C THR A 165 23.54 -19.42 38.78
N GLY A 166 24.74 -19.94 39.05
CA GLY A 166 25.89 -19.72 38.19
C GLY A 166 25.74 -20.34 36.79
N GLN A 167 25.18 -21.55 36.70
CA GLN A 167 24.82 -22.19 35.43
C GLN A 167 23.80 -21.38 34.63
N ILE A 168 22.76 -20.86 35.29
CA ILE A 168 21.77 -19.99 34.66
C ILE A 168 22.45 -18.72 34.15
N ALA A 169 23.19 -17.99 34.99
CA ALA A 169 23.87 -16.75 34.58
C ALA A 169 24.88 -16.96 33.43
N ARG A 170 25.53 -18.14 33.35
CA ARG A 170 26.37 -18.52 32.20
C ARG A 170 25.57 -18.67 30.90
N LEU A 171 24.36 -19.23 30.96
CA LEU A 171 23.48 -19.32 29.79
C LEU A 171 22.97 -17.94 29.33
N TRP A 172 22.84 -16.98 30.24
CA TRP A 172 22.49 -15.60 29.89
C TRP A 172 23.65 -14.88 29.20
N LEU A 173 24.89 -15.05 29.69
CA LEU A 173 26.08 -14.56 28.98
C LEU A 173 26.23 -15.21 27.60
N ALA A 174 25.94 -16.51 27.50
CA ALA A 174 25.92 -17.21 26.23
C ALA A 174 24.91 -16.60 25.24
N ASP A 175 23.74 -16.17 25.71
CA ASP A 175 22.77 -15.47 24.88
C ASP A 175 23.26 -14.08 24.43
N ILE A 176 24.00 -13.36 25.28
CA ILE A 176 24.65 -12.09 24.92
C ILE A 176 25.72 -12.30 23.85
N ASP A 177 26.59 -13.30 24.03
CA ASP A 177 27.61 -13.68 23.05
C ASP A 177 26.97 -14.05 21.71
N ARG A 178 25.87 -14.80 21.73
CA ARG A 178 25.10 -15.14 20.53
C ARG A 178 24.58 -13.89 19.81
N ARG A 179 23.94 -12.95 20.52
CA ARG A 179 23.43 -11.70 19.93
C ARG A 179 24.55 -10.82 19.35
N ALA A 180 25.74 -10.92 19.92
CA ALA A 180 26.94 -10.27 19.40
C ALA A 180 27.57 -11.01 18.20
N GLY A 181 26.95 -12.09 17.70
CA GLY A 181 27.44 -12.90 16.58
C GLY A 181 28.49 -13.95 16.96
N ARG A 182 28.81 -14.12 18.24
CA ARG A 182 29.82 -15.08 18.73
C ARG A 182 29.23 -16.47 19.00
N ARG A 183 28.61 -17.05 17.97
CA ARG A 183 27.86 -18.33 18.05
C ARG A 183 28.66 -19.48 18.67
N GLU A 184 29.93 -19.63 18.29
CA GLU A 184 30.84 -20.66 18.83
C GLU A 184 31.03 -20.52 20.35
N GLN A 185 31.14 -19.28 20.86
CA GLN A 185 31.32 -19.00 22.29
C GLN A 185 30.04 -19.27 23.07
N ALA A 186 28.89 -18.84 22.52
CA ALA A 186 27.58 -19.16 23.09
C ALA A 186 27.34 -20.67 23.19
N LEU A 187 27.63 -21.42 22.12
CA LEU A 187 27.51 -22.87 22.09
C LEU A 187 28.50 -23.55 23.03
N ALA A 188 29.73 -23.03 23.16
CA ALA A 188 30.71 -23.54 24.12
C ALA A 188 30.23 -23.33 25.56
N ALA A 189 29.67 -22.16 25.88
CA ALA A 189 29.09 -21.86 27.19
C ALA A 189 27.91 -22.78 27.50
N ALA A 190 26.97 -22.99 26.57
CA ALA A 190 25.87 -23.95 26.76
C ALA A 190 26.34 -25.41 26.95
N ARG A 191 27.32 -25.86 26.16
CA ARG A 191 27.94 -27.20 26.33
C ARG A 191 28.60 -27.34 27.71
N SER A 192 29.25 -26.27 28.18
CA SER A 192 29.90 -26.27 29.49
C SER A 192 28.90 -26.39 30.64
N VAL A 193 27.73 -25.75 30.52
CA VAL A 193 26.64 -25.85 31.51
C VAL A 193 26.02 -27.23 31.47
N GLU A 194 25.73 -27.78 30.29
CA GLU A 194 25.17 -29.12 30.14
C GLU A 194 26.05 -30.21 30.77
N ALA A 195 27.38 -30.11 30.57
CA ALA A 195 28.34 -31.09 31.07
C ALA A 195 28.34 -31.22 32.60
N VAL A 196 27.90 -30.17 33.32
CA VAL A 196 27.90 -30.11 34.79
C VAL A 196 26.50 -30.01 35.40
N ALA A 197 25.44 -29.85 34.59
CA ALA A 197 24.07 -29.75 35.05
C ALA A 197 23.55 -31.12 35.51
N ALA A 198 23.39 -31.29 36.83
CA ALA A 198 22.73 -32.47 37.41
C ALA A 198 21.20 -32.37 37.40
N ASP A 199 20.67 -31.14 37.27
CA ASP A 199 19.24 -30.83 37.24
C ASP A 199 18.65 -31.05 35.84
N GLY A 200 17.60 -31.88 35.76
CA GLY A 200 16.87 -32.13 34.52
C GLY A 200 16.23 -30.87 33.94
N GLU A 201 15.81 -29.93 34.79
CA GLU A 201 15.20 -28.67 34.36
C GLU A 201 16.23 -27.74 33.69
N VAL A 202 17.44 -27.64 34.25
CA VAL A 202 18.55 -26.87 33.65
C VAL A 202 18.98 -27.49 32.31
N ARG A 203 19.07 -28.83 32.25
CA ARG A 203 19.36 -29.53 30.98
C ARG A 203 18.26 -29.32 29.94
N GLY A 204 17.00 -29.35 30.35
CA GLY A 204 15.87 -29.03 29.50
C GLY A 204 15.91 -27.60 28.98
N TYR A 205 16.27 -26.64 29.82
CA TYR A 205 16.44 -25.24 29.44
C TYR A 205 17.60 -25.04 28.44
N VAL A 206 18.71 -25.75 28.60
CA VAL A 206 19.82 -25.76 27.62
C VAL A 206 19.35 -26.28 26.26
N GLU A 207 18.60 -27.39 26.22
CA GLU A 207 18.04 -27.92 24.97
C GLU A 207 17.03 -26.96 24.34
N MET A 208 16.24 -26.27 25.16
CA MET A 208 15.32 -25.24 24.68
C MET A 208 16.07 -24.07 24.03
N LEU A 209 17.15 -23.58 24.66
CA LEU A 209 18.01 -22.52 24.11
C LEU A 209 18.73 -22.98 22.83
N ARG A 210 19.21 -24.22 22.77
CA ARG A 210 19.78 -24.79 21.53
C ARG A 210 18.78 -24.77 20.38
N GLY A 211 17.53 -25.11 20.68
CA GLY A 211 16.45 -25.02 19.71
C GLY A 211 16.21 -23.59 19.26
N ASP A 212 16.16 -22.65 20.21
CA ASP A 212 16.00 -21.22 19.93
C ASP A 212 17.17 -20.68 19.08
N TRP A 213 18.41 -21.10 19.32
CA TRP A 213 19.61 -20.66 18.58
C TRP A 213 19.75 -21.31 17.19
N ALA A 214 19.10 -22.44 16.97
CA ALA A 214 18.99 -23.09 15.66
C ALA A 214 17.86 -22.44 14.82
N ALA A 215 16.75 -22.12 15.47
CA ALA A 215 15.60 -21.41 14.89
C ALA A 215 15.90 -19.93 14.61
N ALA A 216 16.70 -19.28 15.45
CA ALA A 216 17.01 -17.86 15.39
C ALA A 216 18.49 -17.62 15.82
N PRO A 217 19.43 -17.54 14.88
CA PRO A 217 20.86 -17.51 15.19
C PRO A 217 21.32 -16.21 15.87
N LEU A 218 20.70 -15.08 15.51
CA LEU A 218 21.11 -13.74 15.95
C LEU A 218 20.04 -13.06 16.83
N SER A 219 18.78 -13.44 16.71
CA SER A 219 17.67 -13.06 17.60
C SER A 219 17.25 -14.20 18.52
N SER A 220 16.72 -13.83 19.69
CA SER A 220 15.79 -14.63 20.52
C SER A 220 15.90 -14.15 21.97
N PRO A 221 14.77 -13.99 22.68
CA PRO A 221 14.73 -14.65 23.99
C PRO A 221 13.75 -15.84 24.04
N ALA A 222 12.80 -15.90 23.10
CA ALA A 222 12.06 -17.10 22.73
C ALA A 222 11.37 -16.84 21.39
N VAL A 223 12.21 -16.82 20.37
CA VAL A 223 11.95 -16.71 18.94
C VAL A 223 11.44 -15.34 18.45
N TRP A 224 10.32 -14.72 18.85
CA TRP A 224 10.04 -13.31 18.40
C TRP A 224 9.42 -12.30 19.42
N ASN A 225 9.55 -12.53 20.75
CA ASN A 225 9.73 -11.51 21.83
C ASN A 225 9.03 -11.86 23.17
N CYS A 226 9.47 -12.94 23.84
CA CYS A 226 9.02 -13.24 25.22
C CYS A 226 9.85 -12.58 26.33
N SER A 227 10.70 -11.60 26.01
CA SER A 227 11.09 -10.59 27.00
C SER A 227 10.35 -9.33 26.64
N LEU A 228 9.60 -8.80 27.60
CA LEU A 228 8.73 -7.63 27.49
C LEU A 228 9.48 -6.30 27.25
N GLN A 229 10.63 -6.31 26.58
CA GLN A 229 11.53 -5.16 26.49
C GLN A 229 12.07 -4.93 25.08
N PRO A 230 12.22 -3.65 24.68
CA PRO A 230 12.59 -3.25 23.33
C PRO A 230 14.02 -3.71 22.99
N VAL A 231 14.20 -4.21 21.78
CA VAL A 231 15.53 -4.37 21.17
C VAL A 231 15.62 -3.37 20.03
N ILE A 232 16.23 -2.23 20.33
CA ILE A 232 16.67 -1.27 19.32
C ILE A 232 18.03 -1.79 18.81
N GLY A 233 18.22 -1.85 17.48
CA GLY A 233 19.51 -2.20 16.89
C GLY A 233 20.63 -1.28 17.37
N LEU A 234 21.89 -1.71 17.24
CA LEU A 234 23.08 -0.94 17.66
C LEU A 234 23.21 0.43 16.96
N ASP A 235 22.40 0.68 15.93
CA ASP A 235 22.30 1.89 15.12
C ASP A 235 20.95 2.62 15.24
N GLY A 236 20.05 2.16 16.12
CA GLY A 236 18.68 2.68 16.18
C GLY A 236 17.70 2.03 15.20
N SER A 237 18.13 1.15 14.30
CA SER A 237 17.28 0.61 13.23
C SER A 237 16.94 -0.87 13.43
N ILE A 238 15.69 -1.23 13.16
CA ILE A 238 15.23 -2.64 13.19
C ILE A 238 15.76 -3.43 11.97
N GLY A 239 16.09 -2.74 10.87
CA GLY A 239 16.55 -3.36 9.62
C GLY A 239 17.90 -4.07 9.73
N GLY A 240 18.83 -3.55 10.54
CA GLY A 240 20.18 -4.11 10.65
C GLY A 240 20.25 -5.50 11.29
N LEU A 241 19.30 -5.88 12.15
CA LEU A 241 19.24 -7.23 12.74
C LEU A 241 18.51 -8.20 11.80
N GLU A 242 17.44 -7.75 11.13
CA GLU A 242 16.65 -8.51 10.15
C GLU A 242 17.49 -8.92 8.92
N ASP A 243 18.27 -8.00 8.37
CA ASP A 243 19.17 -8.26 7.25
C ASP A 243 20.29 -9.25 7.61
N ARG A 244 20.77 -9.21 8.87
CA ARG A 244 21.75 -10.18 9.37
C ARG A 244 21.13 -11.55 9.62
N GLU A 245 19.86 -11.61 9.99
CA GLU A 245 19.16 -12.86 10.26
C GLU A 245 18.78 -13.60 8.98
N GLY A 246 18.26 -12.87 7.98
CA GLY A 246 17.95 -13.42 6.66
C GLY A 246 19.19 -13.89 5.90
N ALA A 247 20.37 -13.44 6.32
CA ALA A 247 21.66 -13.87 5.80
C ALA A 247 22.17 -15.21 6.38
N VAL A 248 21.59 -15.71 7.47
CA VAL A 248 22.03 -16.96 8.12
C VAL A 248 21.00 -18.06 7.86
N ALA A 249 21.46 -19.21 7.34
CA ALA A 249 20.61 -20.37 7.12
C ALA A 249 20.00 -20.87 8.45
N LEU A 250 18.67 -20.97 8.51
CA LEU A 250 17.95 -21.49 9.67
C LEU A 250 17.98 -23.02 9.68
N ASP A 251 18.22 -23.62 10.84
CA ASP A 251 18.17 -25.08 11.02
C ASP A 251 16.92 -25.46 11.83
N LEU A 252 15.78 -25.38 11.14
CA LEU A 252 14.46 -25.63 11.72
C LEU A 252 14.29 -27.09 12.19
N VAL A 253 14.97 -28.03 11.53
CA VAL A 253 14.96 -29.45 11.90
C VAL A 253 15.72 -29.67 13.21
N ALA A 254 16.91 -29.08 13.35
CA ALA A 254 17.64 -29.14 14.62
C ALA A 254 16.89 -28.42 15.74
N ALA A 255 16.18 -27.33 15.42
CA ALA A 255 15.37 -26.60 16.38
C ALA A 255 14.25 -27.48 16.97
N GLU A 256 13.45 -28.13 16.10
CA GLU A 256 12.36 -29.01 16.53
C GLU A 256 12.87 -30.19 17.37
N GLN A 257 13.96 -30.83 16.94
CA GLN A 257 14.58 -31.93 17.68
C GLN A 257 15.09 -31.50 19.06
N ALA A 258 15.61 -30.29 19.20
CA ALA A 258 16.07 -29.75 20.48
C ALA A 258 14.90 -29.43 21.41
N TRP A 259 13.81 -28.84 20.90
CA TRP A 259 12.61 -28.61 21.69
C TRP A 259 11.90 -29.90 22.10
N ASP A 260 11.96 -30.97 21.32
CA ASP A 260 11.46 -32.29 21.71
C ASP A 260 12.25 -32.90 22.88
N ARG A 261 13.58 -32.74 22.86
CA ARG A 261 14.44 -33.13 23.99
C ARG A 261 14.17 -32.27 25.22
N ALA A 262 13.92 -30.98 25.04
CA ALA A 262 13.51 -30.08 26.13
C ALA A 262 12.16 -30.48 26.74
N ALA A 263 11.17 -30.83 25.91
CA ALA A 263 9.84 -31.27 26.35
C ALA A 263 9.87 -32.57 27.18
N ALA A 264 10.84 -33.44 26.95
CA ALA A 264 11.04 -34.65 27.74
C ALA A 264 11.60 -34.38 29.15
N LEU A 265 12.21 -33.21 29.37
CA LEU A 265 12.91 -32.84 30.59
C LEU A 265 12.17 -31.76 31.40
N LEU A 266 11.44 -30.86 30.73
CA LEU A 266 10.69 -29.76 31.34
C LEU A 266 9.24 -30.18 31.57
N THR A 267 8.78 -30.15 32.82
CA THR A 267 7.41 -30.53 33.20
C THR A 267 6.71 -29.39 33.94
N GLY A 268 5.44 -29.12 33.62
CA GLY A 268 4.63 -28.07 34.24
C GLY A 268 4.00 -27.11 33.24
N PRO A 269 2.90 -26.43 33.61
CA PRO A 269 2.08 -25.64 32.69
C PRO A 269 2.86 -24.47 32.06
N THR A 270 3.75 -23.82 32.80
CA THR A 270 4.59 -22.72 32.30
C THR A 270 5.57 -23.19 31.22
N TRP A 271 6.22 -24.35 31.42
CA TRP A 271 7.13 -24.93 30.42
C TRP A 271 6.39 -25.42 29.17
N THR A 272 5.20 -26.01 29.35
CA THR A 272 4.31 -26.36 28.23
C THR A 272 3.94 -25.12 27.42
N ALA A 273 3.60 -24.01 28.08
CA ALA A 273 3.29 -22.74 27.42
C ALA A 273 4.47 -22.19 26.61
N HIS A 274 5.68 -22.19 27.19
CA HIS A 274 6.91 -21.73 26.56
C HIS A 274 7.29 -22.56 25.31
N LEU A 275 7.11 -23.88 25.34
CA LEU A 275 7.41 -24.75 24.20
C LEU A 275 6.34 -24.67 23.11
N ALA A 276 5.06 -24.58 23.49
CA ALA A 276 3.95 -24.39 22.55
C ALA A 276 4.07 -23.05 21.80
N LEU A 277 4.50 -21.98 22.50
CA LEU A 277 4.73 -20.68 21.86
C LEU A 277 5.87 -20.73 20.83
N ARG A 278 6.96 -21.46 21.10
CA ARG A 278 8.06 -21.67 20.14
C ARG A 278 7.63 -22.46 18.93
N ARG A 279 6.83 -23.52 19.14
CA ARG A 279 6.25 -24.32 18.07
C ARG A 279 5.27 -23.53 17.20
N THR A 280 4.55 -22.57 17.78
CA THR A 280 3.72 -21.62 17.01
C THR A 280 4.54 -20.94 15.92
N TRP A 281 5.72 -20.41 16.28
CA TRP A 281 6.61 -19.78 15.31
C TRP A 281 7.15 -20.76 14.27
N LEU A 282 7.60 -21.95 14.70
CA LEU A 282 8.13 -22.95 13.78
C LEU A 282 7.12 -23.33 12.71
N ARG A 283 5.87 -23.57 13.14
CA ARG A 283 4.76 -23.94 12.28
C ARG A 283 4.42 -22.80 11.31
N ALA A 284 4.42 -21.56 11.78
CA ALA A 284 4.26 -20.39 10.91
C ALA A 284 5.41 -20.27 9.89
N ALA A 285 6.67 -20.49 10.31
CA ALA A 285 7.86 -20.40 9.47
C ALA A 285 7.93 -21.51 8.39
N THR A 286 7.33 -22.68 8.66
CA THR A 286 7.25 -23.80 7.69
C THR A 286 5.96 -23.79 6.86
N GLY A 287 5.10 -22.77 7.02
CA GLY A 287 3.84 -22.62 6.27
C GLY A 287 2.65 -23.40 6.82
N ASP A 288 2.77 -24.01 8.00
CA ASP A 288 1.69 -24.71 8.71
C ASP A 288 0.89 -23.74 9.60
N ALA A 289 0.10 -22.87 8.97
CA ALA A 289 -0.67 -21.84 9.68
C ALA A 289 -1.73 -22.44 10.63
N ALA A 290 -2.35 -23.56 10.26
CA ALA A 290 -3.33 -24.25 11.10
C ALA A 290 -2.67 -24.82 12.37
N GLY A 291 -1.53 -25.49 12.23
CA GLY A 291 -0.74 -25.96 13.36
C GLY A 291 -0.21 -24.80 14.22
N ALA A 292 0.11 -23.65 13.63
CA ALA A 292 0.50 -22.46 14.39
C ALA A 292 -0.64 -21.96 15.29
N VAL A 293 -1.89 -21.89 14.78
CA VAL A 293 -3.06 -21.51 15.57
C VAL A 293 -3.29 -22.46 16.74
N GLU A 294 -3.25 -23.78 16.50
CA GLU A 294 -3.44 -24.80 17.54
C GLU A 294 -2.41 -24.68 18.68
N GLN A 295 -1.14 -24.49 18.32
CA GLN A 295 -0.07 -24.32 19.30
C GLN A 295 -0.19 -23.00 20.07
N ALA A 296 -0.65 -21.93 19.42
CA ALA A 296 -0.86 -20.64 20.07
C ALA A 296 -2.03 -20.68 21.06
N GLU A 297 -3.13 -21.36 20.72
CA GLU A 297 -4.26 -21.58 21.64
C GLU A 297 -3.85 -22.42 22.86
N THR A 298 -3.07 -23.47 22.62
CA THR A 298 -2.48 -24.30 23.69
C THR A 298 -1.60 -23.47 24.62
N SER A 299 -0.75 -22.61 24.05
CA SER A 299 0.12 -21.70 24.80
C SER A 299 -0.67 -20.71 25.65
N LEU A 300 -1.68 -20.06 25.06
CA LEU A 300 -2.52 -19.08 25.73
C LEU A 300 -3.30 -19.69 26.91
N ALA A 301 -3.89 -20.87 26.70
CA ALA A 301 -4.60 -21.59 27.76
C ALA A 301 -3.66 -21.96 28.92
N ALA A 302 -2.44 -22.40 28.61
CA ALA A 302 -1.45 -22.79 29.61
C ALA A 302 -0.92 -21.58 30.42
N TYR A 303 -0.62 -20.44 29.78
CA TYR A 303 -0.24 -19.22 30.51
C TYR A 303 -1.37 -18.67 31.39
N ARG A 304 -2.62 -18.69 30.91
CA ARG A 304 -3.79 -18.29 31.70
C ARG A 304 -3.97 -19.19 32.92
N ALA A 305 -3.80 -20.51 32.76
CA ALA A 305 -3.86 -21.46 33.85
C ALA A 305 -2.70 -21.27 34.85
N ALA A 306 -1.52 -20.84 34.38
CA ALA A 306 -0.37 -20.52 35.22
C ALA A 306 -0.47 -19.14 35.91
N GLY A 307 -1.44 -18.30 35.54
CA GLY A 307 -1.57 -16.93 36.05
C GLY A 307 -0.51 -15.96 35.51
N ASP A 308 0.19 -16.33 34.45
CA ASP A 308 1.21 -15.49 33.81
C ASP A 308 0.56 -14.52 32.82
N LEU A 309 0.36 -13.27 33.26
CA LEU A 309 -0.28 -12.22 32.46
C LEU A 309 0.57 -11.80 31.25
N ALA A 310 1.90 -11.75 31.41
CA ALA A 310 2.80 -11.36 30.33
C ALA A 310 2.88 -12.46 29.26
N GLY A 311 3.02 -13.71 29.68
CA GLY A 311 2.96 -14.87 28.80
C GLY A 311 1.61 -14.99 28.09
N SER A 312 0.51 -14.70 28.79
CA SER A 312 -0.83 -14.68 28.19
C SER A 312 -0.98 -13.59 27.12
N ALA A 313 -0.43 -12.40 27.35
CA ALA A 313 -0.42 -11.33 26.35
C ALA A 313 0.40 -11.72 25.11
N ALA A 314 1.61 -12.26 25.32
CA ALA A 314 2.46 -12.73 24.23
C ALA A 314 1.78 -13.85 23.42
N ALA A 315 1.20 -14.85 24.08
CA ALA A 315 0.48 -15.93 23.41
C ALA A 315 -0.77 -15.44 22.67
N ALA A 316 -1.50 -14.46 23.21
CA ALA A 316 -2.63 -13.83 22.53
C ALA A 316 -2.21 -13.06 21.27
N THR A 317 -1.11 -12.30 21.33
CA THR A 317 -0.54 -11.61 20.16
C THR A 317 -0.07 -12.60 19.09
N HIS A 318 0.63 -13.67 19.48
CA HIS A 318 1.04 -14.74 18.56
C HIS A 318 -0.15 -15.49 17.96
N LEU A 319 -1.22 -15.72 18.73
CA LEU A 319 -2.46 -16.30 18.23
C LEU A 319 -3.11 -15.38 17.20
N GLY A 320 -3.15 -14.07 17.46
CA GLY A 320 -3.62 -13.07 16.49
C GLY A 320 -2.85 -13.14 15.18
N LEU A 321 -1.52 -13.10 15.23
CA LEU A 321 -0.66 -13.19 14.04
C LEU A 321 -0.80 -14.55 13.32
N ALA A 322 -0.92 -15.66 14.04
CA ALA A 322 -1.13 -16.99 13.44
C ALA A 322 -2.48 -17.10 12.73
N ARG A 323 -3.54 -16.50 13.29
CA ARG A 323 -4.87 -16.43 12.67
C ARG A 323 -4.87 -15.57 11.41
N LEU A 324 -4.19 -14.41 11.44
CA LEU A 324 -3.98 -13.58 10.26
C LEU A 324 -3.24 -14.34 9.14
N ALA A 325 -2.18 -15.07 9.50
CA ALA A 325 -1.43 -15.92 8.55
C ALA A 325 -2.28 -17.05 7.96
N ALA A 326 -3.26 -17.56 8.72
CA ALA A 326 -4.22 -18.56 8.27
C ALA A 326 -5.39 -17.98 7.46
N GLY A 327 -5.36 -16.68 7.13
CA GLY A 327 -6.41 -16.00 6.37
C GLY A 327 -7.70 -15.74 7.16
N ARG A 328 -7.64 -15.72 8.50
CA ARG A 328 -8.79 -15.37 9.36
C ARG A 328 -8.78 -13.86 9.64
N LEU A 329 -9.86 -13.18 9.23
CA LEU A 329 -10.08 -11.72 9.29
C LEU A 329 -10.48 -11.22 10.73
N PRO A 330 -10.54 -9.89 10.98
CA PRO A 330 -10.27 -9.24 12.27
C PRO A 330 -11.19 -9.53 13.47
N ALA A 331 -12.38 -10.09 13.32
CA ALA A 331 -13.23 -10.43 14.48
C ALA A 331 -12.50 -11.29 15.54
N ASP A 332 -11.50 -12.08 15.13
CA ASP A 332 -10.64 -12.88 15.99
C ASP A 332 -9.50 -12.10 16.69
N THR A 333 -9.20 -10.85 16.29
CA THR A 333 -8.09 -10.02 16.81
C THR A 333 -8.49 -9.10 17.97
N ALA A 334 -9.79 -8.91 18.24
CA ALA A 334 -10.30 -8.21 19.43
C ALA A 334 -9.75 -8.80 20.74
N LEU A 335 -9.47 -10.11 20.75
CA LEU A 335 -8.86 -10.81 21.88
C LEU A 335 -7.47 -10.26 22.26
N ALA A 336 -6.66 -9.81 21.29
CA ALA A 336 -5.31 -9.33 21.54
C ALA A 336 -5.29 -7.89 22.08
N ALA A 337 -6.17 -7.02 21.59
CA ALA A 337 -6.32 -5.65 22.07
C ALA A 337 -6.92 -5.60 23.50
N ASP A 338 -7.95 -6.41 23.78
CA ASP A 338 -8.55 -6.52 25.12
C ASP A 338 -7.60 -7.15 26.14
N THR A 339 -6.77 -8.11 25.72
CA THR A 339 -5.77 -8.73 26.61
C THR A 339 -4.62 -7.77 26.89
N ALA A 340 -4.23 -6.92 25.93
CA ALA A 340 -3.12 -5.99 26.07
C ALA A 340 -3.44 -4.73 26.91
N THR A 341 -4.67 -4.20 26.82
CA THR A 341 -5.11 -3.07 27.64
C THR A 341 -5.09 -3.42 29.14
N GLY A 342 -5.58 -4.61 29.52
CA GLY A 342 -5.52 -5.09 30.90
C GLY A 342 -4.11 -5.45 31.40
N VAL A 343 -3.15 -5.66 30.49
CA VAL A 343 -1.76 -6.02 30.80
C VAL A 343 -0.87 -4.77 30.89
N GLY A 344 -1.05 -3.78 30.02
CA GLY A 344 -0.31 -2.50 30.07
C GLY A 344 -0.48 -1.75 31.39
N GLU A 345 -1.68 -1.79 31.99
CA GLU A 345 -1.96 -1.22 33.31
C GLU A 345 -1.18 -1.91 34.45
N ARG A 346 -0.72 -3.15 34.27
CA ARG A 346 -0.10 -3.99 35.32
C ARG A 346 1.37 -4.33 35.08
N THR A 347 1.83 -4.36 33.83
CA THR A 347 3.20 -4.77 33.42
C THR A 347 4.01 -3.65 32.76
N GLY A 348 3.41 -2.47 32.53
CA GLY A 348 4.10 -1.26 32.07
C GLY A 348 4.27 -1.13 30.56
N ALA A 349 4.58 0.09 30.10
CA ALA A 349 4.61 0.48 28.69
C ALA A 349 5.64 -0.26 27.82
N ALA A 350 6.75 -0.74 28.40
CA ALA A 350 7.79 -1.48 27.67
C ALA A 350 7.29 -2.83 27.12
N THR A 351 6.44 -3.52 27.90
CA THR A 351 5.76 -4.77 27.51
C THR A 351 4.95 -4.55 26.24
N VAL A 352 4.13 -3.49 26.27
CA VAL A 352 3.21 -3.14 25.20
C VAL A 352 3.98 -2.75 23.94
N LEU A 353 5.07 -1.99 24.08
CA LEU A 353 5.97 -1.63 22.99
C LEU A 353 6.57 -2.87 22.32
N GLY A 354 7.08 -3.83 23.09
CA GLY A 354 7.71 -5.04 22.54
C GLY A 354 6.73 -5.91 21.72
N LEU A 355 5.47 -6.01 22.18
CA LEU A 355 4.41 -6.72 21.45
C LEU A 355 3.99 -5.96 20.18
N ALA A 356 3.92 -4.63 20.23
CA ALA A 356 3.64 -3.81 19.06
C ALA A 356 4.76 -3.94 18.01
N GLN A 357 6.03 -3.85 18.44
CA GLN A 357 7.19 -4.04 17.56
C GLN A 357 7.23 -5.41 16.88
N LEU A 358 6.83 -6.48 17.59
CA LEU A 358 6.67 -7.82 17.00
C LEU A 358 5.68 -7.78 15.82
N CYS A 359 4.53 -7.16 15.99
CA CYS A 359 3.51 -7.09 14.96
C CYS A 359 3.99 -6.32 13.71
N SER A 360 4.62 -5.15 13.90
CA SER A 360 5.22 -4.39 12.79
C SER A 360 6.32 -5.18 12.07
N ARG A 361 7.08 -5.97 12.82
CA ARG A 361 8.15 -6.82 12.29
C ARG A 361 7.61 -7.95 11.39
N VAL A 362 6.56 -8.66 11.84
CA VAL A 362 5.90 -9.68 11.01
C VAL A 362 5.29 -9.07 9.75
N SER A 363 4.72 -7.86 9.85
CA SER A 363 4.22 -7.14 8.69
C SER A 363 5.31 -6.87 7.63
N ARG A 364 6.50 -6.41 8.03
CA ARG A 364 7.62 -6.19 7.10
C ARG A 364 8.11 -7.46 6.41
N LEU A 365 8.06 -8.61 7.09
CA LEU A 365 8.39 -9.91 6.48
C LEU A 365 7.33 -10.31 5.45
N TRP A 366 6.05 -10.17 5.80
CA TRP A 366 4.94 -10.45 4.91
C TRP A 366 4.89 -9.53 3.69
N ARG A 367 5.33 -8.29 3.81
CA ARG A 367 5.47 -7.34 2.68
C ARG A 367 6.30 -7.92 1.52
N LEU A 368 7.31 -8.73 1.81
CA LEU A 368 8.17 -9.35 0.80
C LEU A 368 7.54 -10.60 0.16
N SER A 369 6.40 -11.06 0.68
CA SER A 369 5.64 -12.18 0.13
C SER A 369 4.47 -11.66 -0.69
N ALA A 370 4.33 -12.17 -1.91
CA ALA A 370 3.30 -11.75 -2.87
C ALA A 370 1.86 -12.01 -2.40
N VAL A 371 1.64 -12.76 -1.32
CA VAL A 371 0.31 -13.28 -0.92
C VAL A 371 -0.16 -12.72 0.43
N ALA A 372 0.59 -11.79 1.05
CA ALA A 372 0.42 -11.43 2.45
C ALA A 372 0.21 -9.92 2.70
N ALA A 373 -0.26 -9.15 1.71
CA ALA A 373 -0.49 -7.71 1.86
C ALA A 373 -1.55 -7.37 2.92
N GLU A 374 -2.73 -7.99 2.86
CA GLU A 374 -3.80 -7.77 3.86
C GLU A 374 -3.41 -8.29 5.25
N PRO A 375 -2.85 -9.51 5.40
CA PRO A 375 -2.25 -9.92 6.66
C PRO A 375 -1.22 -8.92 7.20
N ALA A 376 -0.37 -8.35 6.33
CA ALA A 376 0.64 -7.36 6.73
C ALA A 376 0.00 -6.06 7.23
N LEU A 377 -1.07 -5.57 6.57
CA LEU A 377 -1.83 -4.40 7.03
C LEU A 377 -2.53 -4.70 8.37
N ALA A 378 -3.17 -5.86 8.50
CA ALA A 378 -3.83 -6.27 9.73
C ALA A 378 -2.87 -6.47 10.91
N ALA A 379 -1.63 -6.92 10.66
CA ALA A 379 -0.59 -6.96 11.68
C ALA A 379 -0.18 -5.56 12.14
N LEU A 380 -0.15 -4.56 11.26
CA LEU A 380 0.10 -3.17 11.63
C LEU A 380 -1.07 -2.58 12.41
N ASP A 381 -2.30 -2.94 12.07
CA ASP A 381 -3.48 -2.56 12.84
C ASP A 381 -3.44 -3.10 14.26
N LEU A 382 -3.01 -4.36 14.42
CA LEU A 382 -2.76 -4.95 15.74
C LEU A 382 -1.64 -4.21 16.48
N SER A 383 -0.52 -3.91 15.80
CA SER A 383 0.59 -3.13 16.36
C SER A 383 0.12 -1.78 16.92
N GLU A 384 -0.70 -1.08 16.15
CA GLU A 384 -1.25 0.22 16.49
C GLU A 384 -2.22 0.14 17.66
N ALA A 385 -3.13 -0.84 17.66
CA ALA A 385 -4.08 -1.08 18.74
C ALA A 385 -3.37 -1.37 20.08
N LEU A 386 -2.23 -2.07 20.04
CA LEU A 386 -1.38 -2.31 21.20
C LEU A 386 -0.73 -1.00 21.69
N ALA A 387 -0.12 -0.22 20.80
CA ALA A 387 0.68 0.95 21.19
C ALA A 387 -0.14 2.19 21.58
N ARG A 388 -1.34 2.36 21.01
CA ARG A 388 -2.18 3.57 21.17
C ARG A 388 -2.55 3.87 22.63
N PRO A 389 -3.02 2.92 23.47
CA PRO A 389 -3.32 3.18 24.88
C PRO A 389 -2.10 3.59 25.71
N ALA A 390 -0.89 3.17 25.30
CA ALA A 390 0.36 3.50 25.97
C ALA A 390 0.93 4.87 25.55
N GLY A 391 0.34 5.56 24.58
CA GLY A 391 0.76 6.90 24.15
C GLY A 391 2.14 6.94 23.46
N ILE A 392 2.55 5.85 22.81
CA ILE A 392 3.90 5.73 22.22
C ILE A 392 3.90 6.32 20.80
N THR A 393 3.93 7.65 20.70
CA THR A 393 3.81 8.38 19.43
C THR A 393 4.84 7.98 18.36
N GLU A 394 6.10 7.74 18.74
CA GLU A 394 7.17 7.33 17.81
C GLU A 394 6.85 6.01 17.09
N HIS A 395 6.39 5.00 17.84
CA HIS A 395 6.04 3.70 17.27
C HIS A 395 4.78 3.78 16.39
N LEU A 396 3.82 4.64 16.73
CA LEU A 396 2.63 4.89 15.91
C LEU A 396 3.00 5.55 14.57
N THR A 397 3.91 6.52 14.59
CA THR A 397 4.50 7.08 13.36
C THR A 397 5.15 5.96 12.56
N ARG A 398 5.98 5.12 13.18
CA ARG A 398 6.64 4.01 12.47
C ARG A 398 5.65 3.02 11.85
N CYS A 399 4.55 2.70 12.52
CA CYS A 399 3.49 1.85 11.95
C CYS A 399 2.86 2.48 10.71
N THR A 400 2.67 3.79 10.71
CA THR A 400 2.15 4.56 9.56
C THR A 400 3.09 4.43 8.36
N ILE A 401 4.41 4.49 8.60
CA ILE A 401 5.45 4.30 7.58
C ILE A 401 5.42 2.88 7.01
N ASP A 402 5.46 1.87 7.88
CA ASP A 402 5.45 0.47 7.46
C ASP A 402 4.16 0.15 6.66
N ARG A 403 3.03 0.78 7.02
CA ARG A 403 1.75 0.69 6.29
C ARG A 403 1.85 1.27 4.89
N ALA A 404 2.45 2.46 4.76
CA ALA A 404 2.71 3.07 3.47
C ALA A 404 3.55 2.16 2.56
N GLN A 405 4.58 1.53 3.11
CA GLN A 405 5.45 0.63 2.35
C GLN A 405 4.73 -0.64 1.87
N VAL A 406 3.81 -1.20 2.67
CA VAL A 406 2.97 -2.33 2.25
C VAL A 406 2.03 -1.92 1.11
N LEU A 407 1.40 -0.75 1.21
CA LEU A 407 0.50 -0.24 0.16
C LEU A 407 1.26 0.06 -1.14
N ALA A 408 2.43 0.68 -1.05
CA ALA A 408 3.29 0.92 -2.21
C ALA A 408 3.71 -0.39 -2.89
N SER A 409 4.01 -1.45 -2.12
CA SER A 409 4.45 -2.72 -2.73
C SER A 409 3.35 -3.40 -3.55
N VAL A 410 2.08 -3.20 -3.21
CA VAL A 410 0.93 -3.68 -3.99
C VAL A 410 0.46 -2.68 -5.06
N GLY A 411 1.17 -1.58 -5.26
CA GLY A 411 0.85 -0.58 -6.30
C GLY A 411 -0.13 0.49 -5.85
N SER A 412 -0.55 0.51 -4.58
CA SER A 412 -1.38 1.59 -4.02
C SER A 412 -0.47 2.77 -3.61
N THR A 413 0.23 3.33 -4.60
CA THR A 413 1.21 4.41 -4.44
C THR A 413 0.58 5.66 -3.84
N ARG A 414 -0.68 5.91 -4.21
CA ARG A 414 -1.48 7.00 -3.70
C ARG A 414 -1.71 6.92 -2.19
N ARG A 415 -2.33 5.84 -1.68
CA ARG A 415 -2.55 5.67 -0.23
C ARG A 415 -1.23 5.63 0.53
N ALA A 416 -0.19 5.04 -0.07
CA ALA A 416 1.16 5.09 0.48
C ALA A 416 1.67 6.53 0.64
N ARG A 417 1.57 7.37 -0.39
CA ARG A 417 1.95 8.79 -0.35
C ARG A 417 1.24 9.52 0.78
N LEU A 418 -0.07 9.28 0.93
CA LEU A 418 -0.89 9.92 1.97
C LEU A 418 -0.34 9.64 3.37
N LEU A 419 -0.06 8.38 3.65
CA LEU A 419 0.46 7.94 4.94
C LEU A 419 1.86 8.48 5.21
N VAL A 420 2.70 8.59 4.18
CA VAL A 420 4.04 9.19 4.38
C VAL A 420 3.94 10.69 4.66
N GLU A 421 3.08 11.44 3.96
CA GLU A 421 2.84 12.86 4.27
C GLU A 421 2.27 13.03 5.69
N GLU A 422 1.34 12.17 6.13
CA GLU A 422 0.83 12.16 7.51
C GLU A 422 1.96 11.90 8.52
N ALA A 423 2.83 10.92 8.27
CA ALA A 423 3.97 10.62 9.13
C ALA A 423 4.94 11.81 9.24
N ILE A 424 5.19 12.50 8.13
CA ILE A 424 6.04 13.71 8.11
C ILE A 424 5.41 14.84 8.93
N ALA A 425 4.10 15.11 8.74
CA ALA A 425 3.39 16.13 9.50
C ALA A 425 3.39 15.83 11.01
N GLY A 426 3.24 14.54 11.38
CA GLY A 426 3.30 14.07 12.76
C GLY A 426 4.67 14.29 13.42
N LEU A 427 5.77 14.06 12.68
CA LEU A 427 7.13 14.28 13.17
C LEU A 427 7.47 15.76 13.33
N GLY A 428 6.98 16.62 12.44
CA GLY A 428 7.21 18.07 12.50
C GLY A 428 6.64 18.74 13.76
N ALA A 429 5.54 18.20 14.31
CA ALA A 429 4.90 18.71 15.53
C ALA A 429 5.59 18.26 16.83
N ALA A 430 6.39 17.19 16.80
CA ALA A 430 7.05 16.60 17.95
C ALA A 430 8.47 17.17 18.12
N THR A 431 8.62 18.41 18.58
CA THR A 431 9.96 18.99 18.82
C THR A 431 10.19 19.41 20.26
N SER A 432 11.11 18.70 20.93
CA SER A 432 12.02 19.27 21.95
C SER A 432 13.42 19.36 21.33
N GLU A 433 14.24 20.33 21.75
CA GLU A 433 15.58 20.61 21.19
C GLU A 433 16.55 19.41 21.19
N ALA A 434 16.31 18.37 22.00
CA ALA A 434 17.16 17.18 22.10
C ALA A 434 16.81 16.05 21.11
N ALA A 435 15.57 15.99 20.61
CA ALA A 435 15.09 14.92 19.71
C ALA A 435 15.51 15.12 18.23
N THR A 436 16.21 16.21 17.92
CA THR A 436 16.40 16.74 16.57
C THR A 436 17.11 15.79 15.62
N SER A 437 18.06 14.96 16.07
CA SER A 437 18.84 14.11 15.16
C SER A 437 18.12 12.83 14.72
N ALA A 438 17.50 12.08 15.64
CA ALA A 438 16.77 10.86 15.30
C ALA A 438 15.51 11.17 14.47
N VAL A 439 14.76 12.21 14.87
CA VAL A 439 13.61 12.71 14.12
C VAL A 439 14.02 13.18 12.73
N SER A 440 15.19 13.82 12.56
CA SER A 440 15.67 14.25 11.25
C SER A 440 16.13 13.08 10.36
N THR A 441 16.72 12.04 10.92
CA THR A 441 17.05 10.81 10.19
C THR A 441 15.78 10.14 9.69
N GLU A 442 14.76 9.98 10.54
CA GLU A 442 13.50 9.35 10.17
C GLU A 442 12.70 10.19 9.15
N LEU A 443 12.65 11.52 9.35
CA LEU A 443 12.08 12.45 8.38
C LEU A 443 12.76 12.35 7.01
N GLY A 444 14.08 12.26 6.96
CA GLY A 444 14.79 12.13 5.70
C GLY A 444 14.59 10.78 5.00
N LEU A 445 14.49 9.68 5.74
CA LEU A 445 14.10 8.37 5.19
C LEU A 445 12.67 8.40 4.61
N LEU A 446 11.75 9.14 5.23
CA LEU A 446 10.40 9.33 4.72
C LEU A 446 10.37 10.17 3.43
N LEU A 447 11.15 11.24 3.36
CA LEU A 447 11.31 12.02 2.15
C LEU A 447 11.91 11.19 1.02
N MET A 448 12.87 10.31 1.31
CA MET A 448 13.37 9.34 0.31
C MET A 448 12.27 8.39 -0.18
N GLN A 449 11.37 7.93 0.70
CA GLN A 449 10.24 7.09 0.29
C GLN A 449 9.25 7.85 -0.59
N LEU A 450 8.89 9.09 -0.25
CA LEU A 450 8.08 9.94 -1.12
C LEU A 450 8.71 10.15 -2.48
N TYR A 451 10.03 10.34 -2.52
CA TYR A 451 10.77 10.46 -3.76
C TYR A 451 10.67 9.17 -4.60
N GLN A 452 10.82 7.99 -3.99
CA GLN A 452 10.64 6.72 -4.69
C GLN A 452 9.21 6.52 -5.21
N ILE A 453 8.20 6.90 -4.44
CA ILE A 453 6.80 6.88 -4.88
C ILE A 453 6.61 7.80 -6.09
N ALA A 454 7.15 9.02 -6.04
CA ALA A 454 7.09 9.96 -7.16
C ALA A 454 7.81 9.46 -8.41
N VAL A 455 8.90 8.70 -8.27
CA VAL A 455 9.59 8.03 -9.38
C VAL A 455 8.69 6.94 -10.00
N VAL A 456 8.02 6.13 -9.18
CA VAL A 456 7.08 5.10 -9.66
C VAL A 456 5.89 5.73 -10.38
N ASP A 457 5.36 6.83 -9.84
CA ASP A 457 4.25 7.59 -10.43
C ASP A 457 4.68 8.48 -11.62
N ARG A 458 6.00 8.58 -11.91
CA ARG A 458 6.59 9.48 -12.92
C ARG A 458 6.19 10.95 -12.73
N ASP A 459 6.05 11.40 -11.48
CA ASP A 459 5.68 12.77 -11.14
C ASP A 459 6.93 13.64 -10.92
N GLY A 460 7.44 14.21 -12.01
CA GLY A 460 8.60 15.10 -11.96
C GLY A 460 8.40 16.37 -11.12
N ALA A 461 7.15 16.86 -10.98
CA ALA A 461 6.86 18.02 -10.13
C ALA A 461 6.98 17.65 -8.65
N GLN A 462 6.38 16.52 -8.25
CA GLN A 462 6.49 16.00 -6.89
C GLN A 462 7.93 15.62 -6.54
N MET A 463 8.69 15.02 -7.47
CA MET A 463 10.12 14.71 -7.24
C MET A 463 10.91 15.96 -6.87
N ARG A 464 10.71 17.07 -7.60
CA ARG A 464 11.35 18.36 -7.28
C ARG A 464 10.89 18.92 -5.95
N ALA A 465 9.59 18.91 -5.67
CA ALA A 465 9.06 19.40 -4.40
C ALA A 465 9.62 18.64 -3.19
N VAL A 466 9.72 17.30 -3.29
CA VAL A 466 10.31 16.45 -2.24
C VAL A 466 11.81 16.71 -2.11
N ALA A 467 12.53 16.85 -3.23
CA ALA A 467 13.95 17.19 -3.22
C ALA A 467 14.19 18.56 -2.59
N GLU A 468 13.42 19.58 -2.95
CA GLU A 468 13.49 20.93 -2.36
C GLU A 468 13.24 20.87 -0.85
N ARG A 469 12.18 20.17 -0.40
CA ARG A 469 11.86 19.98 1.02
C ARG A 469 12.99 19.30 1.79
N TYR A 470 13.64 18.30 1.19
CA TYR A 470 14.81 17.64 1.77
C TYR A 470 15.97 18.63 1.96
N HIS A 471 16.32 19.39 0.91
CA HIS A 471 17.43 20.35 0.93
C HIS A 471 17.16 21.58 1.81
N SER A 472 15.90 22.01 1.91
CA SER A 472 15.50 23.16 2.71
C SER A 472 15.40 22.87 4.21
N THR A 473 15.60 21.61 4.63
CA THR A 473 15.52 21.18 6.03
C THR A 473 16.93 20.90 6.59
N PRO A 474 17.59 21.88 7.25
CA PRO A 474 19.01 21.77 7.61
C PRO A 474 19.34 20.59 8.53
N SER A 475 18.41 20.20 9.39
CA SER A 475 18.58 19.09 10.32
C SER A 475 18.58 17.73 9.62
N VAL A 476 17.79 17.58 8.54
CA VAL A 476 17.77 16.37 7.69
C VAL A 476 19.06 16.27 6.88
N VAL A 477 19.49 17.37 6.26
CA VAL A 477 20.76 17.42 5.51
C VAL A 477 21.95 17.12 6.42
N ALA A 478 21.93 17.62 7.67
CA ALA A 478 22.96 17.32 8.65
C ALA A 478 22.98 15.85 9.09
N ALA A 479 21.81 15.20 9.19
CA ALA A 479 21.68 13.82 9.66
C ALA A 479 22.02 12.77 8.59
N LEU A 480 21.55 12.95 7.35
CA LEU A 480 21.70 11.99 6.27
C LEU A 480 22.74 12.39 5.22
N GLY A 481 23.21 13.64 5.24
CA GLY A 481 24.11 14.18 4.22
C GLY A 481 23.40 14.46 2.89
N ALA A 482 24.18 14.70 1.84
CA ALA A 482 23.70 14.98 0.48
C ALA A 482 23.28 13.69 -0.29
N GLN A 483 22.58 12.77 0.36
CA GLN A 483 22.16 11.48 -0.22
C GLN A 483 21.23 11.63 -1.44
N LEU A 484 20.56 12.78 -1.58
CA LEU A 484 19.90 13.21 -2.81
C LEU A 484 20.80 14.23 -3.51
N PRO A 485 21.59 13.87 -4.54
CA PRO A 485 22.33 14.86 -5.31
C PRO A 485 21.36 15.65 -6.19
N ALA A 486 21.19 16.94 -5.87
CA ALA A 486 20.28 17.87 -6.53
C ALA A 486 20.34 17.93 -8.09
N PRO A 487 21.46 17.71 -8.82
CA PRO A 487 21.43 17.77 -10.29
C PRO A 487 20.83 16.51 -10.96
N GLY A 488 21.05 15.33 -10.38
CA GLY A 488 20.58 14.06 -10.96
C GLY A 488 19.07 13.87 -10.79
N SER A 489 18.51 14.34 -9.67
CA SER A 489 17.06 14.35 -9.44
C SER A 489 16.35 15.30 -10.39
N ASP A 490 16.93 16.48 -10.65
CA ASP A 490 16.34 17.47 -11.56
C ASP A 490 16.32 16.96 -13.01
N ALA A 491 17.40 16.29 -13.44
CA ALA A 491 17.45 15.64 -14.75
C ALA A 491 16.34 14.58 -14.91
N VAL A 492 16.17 13.68 -13.93
CA VAL A 492 15.13 12.64 -13.99
C VAL A 492 13.72 13.25 -13.92
N ALA A 493 13.52 14.30 -13.12
CA ALA A 493 12.25 15.02 -13.07
C ALA A 493 11.90 15.67 -14.41
N LEU A 494 12.89 16.25 -15.11
CA LEU A 494 12.70 16.79 -16.46
C LEU A 494 12.43 15.69 -17.49
N VAL A 495 13.01 14.50 -17.34
CA VAL A 495 12.69 13.34 -18.18
C VAL A 495 11.21 12.98 -18.06
N TYR A 496 10.70 12.77 -16.85
CA TYR A 496 9.29 12.38 -16.67
C TYR A 496 8.33 13.49 -17.08
N GLU A 497 8.65 14.75 -16.81
CA GLU A 497 7.86 15.90 -17.30
C GLU A 497 7.89 15.98 -18.84
N GLY A 498 9.02 15.65 -19.46
CA GLY A 498 9.14 15.52 -20.91
C GLY A 498 8.28 14.39 -21.48
N GLU A 499 8.31 13.21 -20.86
CA GLU A 499 7.48 12.07 -21.25
C GLU A 499 5.98 12.42 -21.15
N ARG A 500 5.56 13.02 -20.04
CA ARG A 500 4.18 13.50 -19.84
C ARG A 500 3.74 14.47 -20.93
N ARG A 501 4.61 15.42 -21.31
CA ARG A 501 4.30 16.37 -22.40
C ARG A 501 4.16 15.68 -23.76
N SER A 502 4.96 14.67 -24.05
CA SER A 502 4.82 13.84 -25.26
C SER A 502 3.46 13.13 -25.27
N GLU A 503 3.05 12.55 -24.13
CA GLU A 503 1.73 11.92 -23.97
C GLU A 503 0.57 12.91 -24.16
N GLU A 504 0.74 14.16 -23.72
CA GLU A 504 -0.22 15.25 -23.94
C GLU A 504 -0.20 15.80 -25.38
N GLY A 505 0.79 15.39 -26.18
CA GLY A 505 0.97 15.79 -27.57
C GLY A 505 1.80 17.05 -27.80
N ASP A 506 2.52 17.55 -26.78
CA ASP A 506 3.53 18.62 -26.84
C ASP A 506 4.94 18.04 -27.07
N ASP A 507 5.17 17.48 -28.25
CA ASP A 507 6.45 16.84 -28.63
C ASP A 507 7.63 17.83 -28.63
N GLU A 508 7.37 19.11 -28.93
CA GLU A 508 8.40 20.17 -28.92
C GLU A 508 8.81 20.52 -27.49
N GLY A 509 7.84 20.67 -26.59
CA GLY A 509 8.09 20.85 -25.16
C GLY A 509 8.80 19.64 -24.55
N SER A 510 8.40 18.43 -24.91
CA SER A 510 9.08 17.19 -24.52
C SER A 510 10.55 17.19 -24.91
N THR A 511 10.85 17.45 -26.20
CA THR A 511 12.22 17.47 -26.72
C THR A 511 13.07 18.51 -25.99
N ARG A 512 12.52 19.71 -25.75
CA ARG A 512 13.21 20.79 -25.03
C ARG A 512 13.59 20.38 -23.60
N LEU A 513 12.67 19.73 -22.89
CA LEU A 513 12.91 19.25 -21.52
C LEU A 513 13.95 18.12 -21.49
N LEU A 514 13.92 17.20 -22.46
CA LEU A 514 14.91 16.14 -22.56
C LEU A 514 16.31 16.67 -22.91
N ASP A 515 16.41 17.73 -23.72
CA ASP A 515 17.67 18.41 -23.99
C ASP A 515 18.21 19.11 -22.72
N GLU A 516 17.35 19.76 -21.95
CA GLU A 516 17.72 20.37 -20.66
C GLU A 516 18.16 19.31 -19.64
N ALA A 517 17.42 18.20 -19.55
CA ALA A 517 17.75 17.06 -18.71
C ALA A 517 19.13 16.48 -19.06
N LEU A 518 19.47 16.43 -20.35
CA LEU A 518 20.77 15.93 -20.81
C LEU A 518 21.93 16.83 -20.38
N VAL A 519 21.71 18.16 -20.31
CA VAL A 519 22.73 19.10 -19.81
C VAL A 519 22.98 18.89 -18.32
N LEU A 520 21.95 18.55 -17.55
CA LEU A 520 22.05 18.27 -16.11
C LEU A 520 22.58 16.86 -15.81
N ALA A 521 22.32 15.89 -16.69
CA ALA A 521 22.77 14.52 -16.55
C ALA A 521 24.25 14.35 -16.89
N THR A 522 25.13 14.59 -15.91
CA THR A 522 26.58 14.39 -16.04
C THR A 522 26.99 12.93 -15.83
N THR A 523 28.25 12.60 -16.14
CA THR A 523 28.83 11.26 -15.91
C THR A 523 28.88 10.86 -14.43
N ASP A 524 28.79 11.82 -13.52
CA ASP A 524 28.77 11.60 -12.07
C ASP A 524 27.38 11.11 -11.58
N HIS A 525 26.37 11.13 -12.46
CA HIS A 525 25.00 10.69 -12.20
C HIS A 525 24.55 9.67 -13.26
N PRO A 526 25.12 8.45 -13.27
CA PRO A 526 24.87 7.45 -14.31
C PRO A 526 23.39 7.04 -14.41
N GLY A 527 22.64 7.07 -13.29
CA GLY A 527 21.20 6.80 -13.31
C GLY A 527 20.37 7.88 -14.04
N ALA A 528 20.73 9.15 -13.87
CA ALA A 528 20.08 10.25 -14.58
C ALA A 528 20.44 10.24 -16.08
N LEU A 529 21.72 10.03 -16.40
CA LEU A 529 22.16 9.90 -17.78
C LEU A 529 21.52 8.69 -18.47
N LEU A 530 21.38 7.57 -17.76
CA LEU A 530 20.66 6.40 -18.23
C LEU A 530 19.21 6.76 -18.58
N ALA A 531 18.47 7.39 -17.66
CA ALA A 531 17.07 7.76 -17.85
C ALA A 531 16.90 8.68 -19.07
N VAL A 532 17.69 9.77 -19.15
CA VAL A 532 17.64 10.71 -20.28
C VAL A 532 17.94 10.03 -21.62
N ARG A 533 19.00 9.21 -21.68
CA ARG A 533 19.38 8.52 -22.92
C ARG A 533 18.33 7.49 -23.33
N ALA A 534 17.75 6.77 -22.38
CA ALA A 534 16.67 5.81 -22.64
C ALA A 534 15.41 6.50 -23.17
N SER A 535 14.98 7.61 -22.57
CA SER A 535 13.80 8.36 -23.01
C SER A 535 14.00 9.07 -24.36
N ARG A 536 15.25 9.25 -24.78
CA ARG A 536 15.62 9.70 -26.14
C ARG A 536 15.80 8.56 -27.15
N HIS A 537 15.54 7.31 -26.74
CA HIS A 537 15.75 6.09 -27.54
C HIS A 537 17.20 5.80 -27.92
N GLU A 538 18.15 6.36 -27.17
CA GLU A 538 19.58 6.12 -27.36
C GLU A 538 20.03 4.88 -26.56
N TYR A 539 19.32 3.75 -26.76
CA TYR A 539 19.42 2.56 -25.92
C TYR A 539 20.82 1.95 -25.82
N ALA A 540 21.60 1.98 -26.91
CA ALA A 540 22.99 1.50 -26.91
C ALA A 540 23.87 2.31 -25.94
N ILE A 541 23.73 3.65 -25.96
CA ILE A 541 24.47 4.55 -25.07
C ILE A 541 24.01 4.35 -23.62
N ALA A 542 22.71 4.27 -23.40
CA ALA A 542 22.11 3.96 -22.10
C ALA A 542 22.67 2.63 -21.53
N ALA A 543 22.79 1.59 -22.36
CA ALA A 543 23.31 0.30 -21.94
C ALA A 543 24.80 0.35 -21.59
N ASP A 544 25.59 1.15 -22.31
CA ASP A 544 26.99 1.40 -21.97
C ASP A 544 27.16 2.08 -20.61
N VAL A 545 26.34 3.10 -20.34
CA VAL A 545 26.29 3.78 -19.04
C VAL A 545 25.93 2.78 -17.93
N MET A 546 24.88 1.97 -18.14
CA MET A 546 24.44 1.00 -17.13
C MET A 546 25.49 -0.07 -16.87
N ALA A 547 26.07 -0.67 -17.91
CA ALA A 547 27.08 -1.70 -17.75
C ALA A 547 28.34 -1.17 -17.04
N ALA A 548 28.79 0.05 -17.37
CA ALA A 548 29.92 0.68 -16.71
C ALA A 548 29.65 0.96 -15.22
N ALA A 549 28.43 1.42 -14.90
CA ALA A 549 28.01 1.67 -13.52
C ALA A 549 27.97 0.37 -12.70
N VAL A 550 27.34 -0.69 -13.23
CA VAL A 550 27.26 -2.01 -12.58
C VAL A 550 28.65 -2.60 -12.35
N GLN A 551 29.53 -2.58 -13.36
CA GLN A 551 30.88 -3.11 -13.23
C GLN A 551 31.72 -2.35 -12.21
N THR A 552 31.63 -1.02 -12.19
CA THR A 552 32.29 -0.18 -11.17
C THR A 552 31.83 -0.58 -9.77
N GLN A 553 30.52 -0.76 -9.59
CA GLN A 553 29.95 -1.07 -8.28
C GLN A 553 30.23 -2.52 -7.84
N LEU A 554 30.25 -3.48 -8.76
CA LEU A 554 30.66 -4.85 -8.49
C LEU A 554 32.16 -4.94 -8.12
N ALA A 555 33.02 -4.15 -8.78
CA ALA A 555 34.43 -4.06 -8.44
C ALA A 555 34.65 -3.46 -7.04
N ALA A 556 33.88 -2.41 -6.69
CA ALA A 556 33.90 -1.83 -5.35
C ALA A 556 33.43 -2.85 -4.28
N ASN A 557 32.33 -3.57 -4.56
CA ASN A 557 31.82 -4.62 -3.69
C ASN A 557 32.83 -5.76 -3.49
N ALA A 558 33.53 -6.19 -4.54
CA ALA A 558 34.61 -7.17 -4.46
C ALA A 558 35.82 -6.68 -3.64
N ALA A 559 36.02 -5.36 -3.54
CA ALA A 559 37.02 -4.74 -2.68
C ALA A 559 36.55 -4.54 -1.22
N GLY A 560 35.37 -5.04 -0.86
CA GLY A 560 34.80 -4.94 0.50
C GLY A 560 34.03 -3.65 0.77
N VAL A 561 33.74 -2.85 -0.27
CA VAL A 561 33.01 -1.58 -0.16
C VAL A 561 31.52 -1.81 -0.45
N LEU A 562 30.64 -1.51 0.51
CA LEU A 562 29.19 -1.67 0.32
C LEU A 562 28.61 -0.63 -0.66
N GLY A 563 29.27 0.51 -0.79
CA GLY A 563 28.99 1.55 -1.78
C GLY A 563 27.60 2.16 -1.69
N ILE A 564 27.09 2.29 -0.46
CA ILE A 564 25.83 2.97 -0.17
C ILE A 564 26.13 4.48 -0.11
N GLY A 565 26.29 5.10 -1.28
CA GLY A 565 26.55 6.53 -1.44
C GLY A 565 28.00 6.99 -1.15
N PRO A 566 28.34 8.25 -1.49
CA PRO A 566 29.67 8.81 -1.28
C PRO A 566 29.82 9.27 0.18
N GLY A 567 30.11 8.36 1.10
CA GLY A 567 30.32 8.71 2.50
C GLY A 567 31.22 7.73 3.25
N ALA A 568 32.37 8.23 3.75
CA ALA A 568 33.34 7.47 4.56
C ALA A 568 32.80 6.95 5.91
N GLY A 569 31.61 7.41 6.34
CA GLY A 569 31.01 7.04 7.63
C GLY A 569 30.35 5.66 7.65
N VAL A 570 29.78 5.21 6.53
CA VAL A 570 29.11 3.89 6.45
C VAL A 570 30.12 2.75 6.49
N ASP A 571 31.23 2.88 5.75
CA ASP A 571 32.31 1.88 5.76
C ASP A 571 33.01 1.80 7.13
N ALA A 572 33.12 2.93 7.86
CA ALA A 572 33.65 2.94 9.22
C ALA A 572 32.72 2.23 10.22
N ALA A 573 31.39 2.42 10.11
CA ALA A 573 30.42 1.71 10.94
C ALA A 573 30.38 0.20 10.62
N VAL A 574 30.44 -0.15 9.33
CA VAL A 574 30.46 -1.55 8.86
C VAL A 574 31.73 -2.28 9.29
N SER A 575 32.87 -1.59 9.37
CA SER A 575 34.14 -2.17 9.84
C SER A 575 34.12 -2.68 11.29
N THR A 576 33.11 -2.29 12.08
CA THR A 576 32.90 -2.77 13.46
C THR A 576 32.09 -4.06 13.54
N LEU A 577 31.58 -4.57 12.41
CA LEU A 577 30.76 -5.78 12.34
C LEU A 577 31.60 -7.05 12.21
N PRO A 578 31.10 -8.21 12.65
CA PRO A 578 31.76 -9.50 12.42
C PRO A 578 31.99 -9.76 10.92
N ALA A 579 33.11 -10.38 10.57
CA ALA A 579 33.49 -10.66 9.19
C ALA A 579 32.41 -11.44 8.40
N GLU A 580 31.69 -12.33 9.08
CA GLU A 580 30.58 -13.12 8.52
C GLU A 580 29.36 -12.25 8.16
N ALA A 581 29.05 -11.23 8.97
CA ALA A 581 27.99 -10.28 8.71
C ALA A 581 28.36 -9.36 7.53
N ILE A 582 29.60 -8.89 7.48
CA ILE A 582 30.13 -8.09 6.36
C ILE A 582 30.06 -8.89 5.06
N ALA A 583 30.53 -10.16 5.07
CA ALA A 583 30.48 -11.04 3.91
C ALA A 583 29.05 -11.26 3.40
N SER A 584 28.09 -11.41 4.32
CA SER A 584 26.69 -11.59 3.98
C SER A 584 26.04 -10.33 3.40
N MET A 585 26.33 -9.16 3.99
CA MET A 585 25.86 -7.87 3.46
C MET A 585 26.43 -7.60 2.06
N LEU A 586 27.73 -7.89 1.86
CA LEU A 586 28.36 -7.77 0.54
C LEU A 586 27.73 -8.74 -0.47
N ALA A 587 27.44 -9.98 -0.07
CA ALA A 587 26.76 -10.96 -0.93
C ALA A 587 25.34 -10.51 -1.33
N LEU A 588 24.55 -10.01 -0.38
CA LEU A 588 23.22 -9.47 -0.65
C LEU A 588 23.29 -8.25 -1.57
N GLN A 589 24.22 -7.33 -1.30
CA GLN A 589 24.43 -6.15 -2.13
C GLN A 589 24.87 -6.53 -3.55
N ARG A 590 25.76 -7.51 -3.70
CA ARG A 590 26.14 -8.06 -5.01
C ARG A 590 24.92 -8.57 -5.77
N ARG A 591 24.04 -9.35 -5.11
CA ARG A 591 22.81 -9.85 -5.73
C ARG A 591 21.89 -8.70 -6.18
N ARG A 592 21.72 -7.66 -5.38
CA ARG A 592 20.94 -6.46 -5.75
C ARG A 592 21.53 -5.75 -6.97
N LEU A 593 22.86 -5.60 -7.04
CA LEU A 593 23.53 -4.96 -8.18
C LEU A 593 23.41 -5.78 -9.46
N LEU A 594 23.56 -7.10 -9.36
CA LEU A 594 23.36 -8.01 -10.49
C LEU A 594 21.93 -7.93 -11.01
N LEU A 595 20.94 -7.94 -10.11
CA LEU A 595 19.52 -7.77 -10.45
C LEU A 595 19.24 -6.43 -11.15
N GLN A 596 19.75 -5.33 -10.61
CA GLN A 596 19.58 -3.99 -11.19
C GLN A 596 20.18 -3.92 -12.60
N GLY A 597 21.42 -4.39 -12.77
CA GLY A 597 22.09 -4.45 -14.06
C GLY A 597 21.36 -5.32 -15.07
N PHE A 598 20.96 -6.53 -14.65
CA PHE A 598 20.20 -7.47 -15.46
C PHE A 598 18.88 -6.84 -15.95
N SER A 599 18.06 -6.35 -15.02
CA SER A 599 16.73 -5.81 -15.33
C SER A 599 16.81 -4.59 -16.24
N ALA A 600 17.78 -3.70 -16.03
CA ALA A 600 17.99 -2.54 -16.88
C ALA A 600 18.46 -2.92 -18.29
N LEU A 601 19.46 -3.79 -18.43
CA LEU A 601 20.00 -4.17 -19.74
C LEU A 601 18.97 -4.92 -20.60
N VAL A 602 18.12 -5.75 -19.99
CA VAL A 602 17.03 -6.40 -20.70
C VAL A 602 16.01 -5.37 -21.22
N ARG A 603 15.62 -4.38 -20.41
CA ARG A 603 14.73 -3.29 -20.85
C ARG A 603 15.35 -2.43 -21.97
N LEU A 604 16.67 -2.31 -22.00
CA LEU A 604 17.43 -1.62 -23.05
C LEU A 604 17.66 -2.48 -24.32
N ARG A 605 17.05 -3.67 -24.40
CA ARG A 605 17.16 -4.61 -25.54
C ARG A 605 18.58 -5.13 -25.77
N GLU A 606 19.34 -5.37 -24.70
CA GLU A 606 20.74 -5.85 -24.74
C GLU A 606 20.90 -7.26 -24.10
N PRO A 607 20.30 -8.31 -24.70
CA PRO A 607 20.25 -9.65 -24.11
C PRO A 607 21.63 -10.28 -23.91
N ASP A 608 22.59 -10.01 -24.80
CA ASP A 608 23.96 -10.56 -24.72
C ASP A 608 24.73 -10.03 -23.51
N ARG A 609 24.45 -8.78 -23.10
CA ARG A 609 25.07 -8.15 -21.92
C ARG A 609 24.35 -8.53 -20.63
N ALA A 610 23.05 -8.80 -20.71
CA ALA A 610 22.22 -9.17 -19.57
C ALA A 610 22.41 -10.65 -19.16
N ALA A 611 22.57 -11.57 -20.12
CA ALA A 611 22.65 -13.01 -19.84
C ALA A 611 23.75 -13.41 -18.85
N PRO A 612 24.99 -12.86 -18.90
CA PRO A 612 26.03 -13.16 -17.91
C PRO A 612 25.64 -12.74 -16.48
N LEU A 613 24.93 -11.61 -16.32
CA LEU A 613 24.51 -11.12 -15.02
C LEU A 613 23.45 -12.04 -14.39
N LEU A 614 22.51 -12.54 -15.20
CA LEU A 614 21.51 -13.52 -14.74
C LEU A 614 22.18 -14.84 -14.31
N ALA A 615 23.12 -15.35 -15.11
CA ALA A 615 23.83 -16.60 -14.77
C ALA A 615 24.58 -16.48 -13.43
N GLU A 616 25.18 -15.33 -13.16
CA GLU A 616 25.84 -15.05 -11.88
C GLU A 616 24.82 -14.92 -10.73
N LEU A 617 23.69 -14.28 -10.98
CA LEU A 617 22.59 -14.14 -10.01
C LEU A 617 22.01 -15.51 -9.63
N GLU A 618 21.78 -16.39 -10.61
CA GLU A 618 21.36 -17.79 -10.41
C GLU A 618 22.39 -18.59 -9.60
N ALA A 619 23.67 -18.49 -9.94
CA ALA A 619 24.74 -19.16 -9.20
C ALA A 619 24.81 -18.70 -7.73
N SER A 620 24.52 -17.43 -7.46
CA SER A 620 24.52 -16.87 -6.11
C SER A 620 23.34 -17.30 -5.23
N ALA A 621 22.29 -17.87 -5.82
CA ALA A 621 21.04 -18.20 -5.11
C ALA A 621 21.07 -19.56 -4.40
N GLY A 622 22.10 -20.38 -4.60
CA GLY A 622 22.32 -21.61 -3.83
C GLY A 622 21.20 -22.66 -3.96
N GLY A 623 20.43 -22.65 -5.06
CA GLY A 623 19.32 -23.58 -5.30
C GLY A 623 17.93 -23.02 -4.97
N ALA A 624 17.83 -21.86 -4.31
CA ALA A 624 16.58 -21.10 -4.25
C ALA A 624 16.31 -20.38 -5.59
N PRO A 625 15.06 -19.96 -5.87
CA PRO A 625 14.79 -19.06 -6.98
C PRO A 625 15.67 -17.81 -6.90
N TRP A 626 16.24 -17.37 -8.02
CA TRP A 626 17.30 -16.36 -8.01
C TRP A 626 16.83 -14.98 -7.51
N TRP A 627 15.52 -14.70 -7.62
CA TRP A 627 14.86 -13.51 -7.09
C TRP A 627 14.56 -13.57 -5.59
N SER A 628 14.65 -14.74 -4.96
CA SER A 628 14.28 -14.92 -3.55
C SER A 628 15.06 -13.98 -2.64
N GLY A 629 14.33 -13.14 -1.88
CA GLY A 629 14.87 -12.16 -0.95
C GLY A 629 15.47 -10.89 -1.58
N VAL A 630 15.42 -10.74 -2.90
CA VAL A 630 16.02 -9.59 -3.62
C VAL A 630 15.09 -8.92 -4.63
N ALA A 631 14.07 -9.62 -5.14
CA ALA A 631 13.10 -9.07 -6.09
C ALA A 631 11.70 -9.68 -5.90
N ASP A 632 10.70 -8.99 -6.40
CA ASP A 632 9.35 -9.54 -6.63
C ASP A 632 9.40 -10.57 -7.76
N GLU A 633 8.65 -11.69 -7.63
CA GLU A 633 8.64 -12.75 -8.64
C GLU A 633 8.10 -12.26 -9.99
N VAL A 634 7.10 -11.38 -10.01
CA VAL A 634 6.49 -10.87 -11.25
C VAL A 634 7.52 -10.08 -12.06
N GLU A 635 8.28 -9.21 -11.39
CA GLU A 635 9.35 -8.43 -12.02
C GLU A 635 10.48 -9.32 -12.52
N ALA A 636 10.90 -10.29 -11.71
CA ALA A 636 11.94 -11.23 -12.06
C ALA A 636 11.58 -12.06 -13.31
N ARG A 637 10.34 -12.55 -13.37
CA ARG A 637 9.81 -13.33 -14.49
C ARG A 637 9.65 -12.50 -15.75
N LEU A 638 9.22 -11.24 -15.65
CA LEU A 638 9.20 -10.31 -16.78
C LEU A 638 10.61 -10.13 -17.37
N ALA A 639 11.61 -9.83 -16.54
CA ALA A 639 12.98 -9.63 -16.99
C ALA A 639 13.56 -10.91 -17.61
N ALA A 640 13.29 -12.09 -17.03
CA ALA A 640 13.67 -13.36 -17.64
C ALA A 640 12.99 -13.59 -19.00
N GLY A 641 11.69 -13.33 -19.10
CA GLY A 641 10.92 -13.46 -20.33
C GLY A 641 11.45 -12.57 -21.46
N LEU A 642 11.71 -11.30 -21.17
CA LEU A 642 12.30 -10.34 -22.11
C LEU A 642 13.72 -10.75 -22.55
N LEU A 643 14.54 -11.33 -21.66
CA LEU A 643 15.85 -11.87 -22.04
C LEU A 643 15.70 -13.01 -23.06
N ARG A 644 14.83 -13.99 -22.77
CA ARG A 644 14.60 -15.16 -23.64
C ARG A 644 14.06 -14.74 -25.00
N GLU A 645 13.18 -13.76 -25.00
CA GLU A 645 12.67 -13.16 -26.22
C GLU A 645 13.78 -12.49 -27.03
N GLY A 646 14.65 -11.68 -26.39
CA GLY A 646 15.80 -11.05 -27.05
C GLY A 646 16.79 -12.07 -27.63
N GLN A 647 16.88 -13.27 -27.05
CA GLN A 647 17.66 -14.39 -27.56
C GLN A 647 16.97 -15.15 -28.72
N GLY A 648 15.73 -14.81 -29.04
CA GLY A 648 14.91 -15.51 -30.04
C GLY A 648 14.25 -16.79 -29.55
N ASP A 649 14.35 -17.14 -28.27
CA ASP A 649 13.69 -18.32 -27.67
C ASP A 649 12.29 -17.97 -27.17
N ARG A 650 11.34 -17.94 -28.11
CA ARG A 650 9.94 -17.58 -27.84
C ARG A 650 9.23 -18.57 -26.92
N THR A 651 9.60 -19.85 -26.94
CA THR A 651 9.01 -20.88 -26.08
C THR A 651 9.39 -20.66 -24.63
N ALA A 652 10.69 -20.45 -24.37
CA ALA A 652 11.16 -20.13 -23.02
C ALA A 652 10.63 -18.77 -22.55
N ALA A 653 10.58 -17.76 -23.43
CA ALA A 653 9.98 -16.47 -23.12
C ALA A 653 8.52 -16.62 -22.67
N SER A 654 7.71 -17.33 -23.46
CA SER A 654 6.32 -17.61 -23.12
C SER A 654 6.18 -18.32 -21.76
N ALA A 655 7.03 -19.32 -21.47
CA ALA A 655 6.99 -20.04 -20.20
C ALA A 655 7.26 -19.14 -18.99
N GLU A 656 8.27 -18.25 -19.08
CA GLU A 656 8.60 -17.28 -18.03
C GLU A 656 7.48 -16.26 -17.84
N LEU A 657 6.96 -15.69 -18.93
CA LEU A 657 5.91 -14.68 -18.89
C LEU A 657 4.61 -15.24 -18.31
N LEU A 658 4.21 -16.45 -18.71
CA LEU A 658 3.04 -17.15 -18.15
C LEU A 658 3.24 -17.51 -16.67
N ALA A 659 4.47 -17.81 -16.23
CA ALA A 659 4.77 -18.02 -14.81
C ALA A 659 4.64 -16.73 -14.01
N GLY A 660 5.14 -15.61 -14.55
CA GLY A 660 4.92 -14.29 -13.96
C GLY A 660 3.43 -13.94 -13.85
N LEU A 661 2.63 -14.23 -14.89
CA LEU A 661 1.20 -13.91 -14.89
C LEU A 661 0.46 -14.73 -13.83
N ARG A 662 0.80 -16.01 -13.65
CA ARG A 662 0.27 -16.82 -12.55
C ARG A 662 0.64 -16.26 -11.18
N ALA A 663 1.84 -15.72 -11.01
CA ALA A 663 2.25 -15.10 -9.76
C ALA A 663 1.45 -13.81 -9.49
N ALA A 664 1.22 -12.98 -10.53
CA ALA A 664 0.38 -11.79 -10.44
C ALA A 664 -1.09 -12.13 -10.13
N ASP A 665 -1.65 -13.15 -10.80
CA ASP A 665 -3.02 -13.64 -10.56
C ASP A 665 -3.18 -14.19 -9.13
N LEU A 666 -2.19 -14.95 -8.64
CA LEU A 666 -2.19 -15.45 -7.26
C LEU A 666 -2.19 -14.31 -6.25
N ARG A 667 -1.31 -13.32 -6.43
CA ARG A 667 -1.27 -12.11 -5.59
C ARG A 667 -2.60 -11.40 -5.56
N ARG A 668 -3.20 -11.18 -6.73
CA ARG A 668 -4.50 -10.52 -6.87
C ARG A 668 -5.65 -11.30 -6.22
N SER A 669 -5.69 -12.62 -6.40
CA SER A 669 -6.79 -13.47 -5.89
C SER A 669 -6.84 -13.59 -4.36
N THR A 670 -5.75 -13.26 -3.67
CA THR A 670 -5.67 -13.31 -2.19
C THR A 670 -5.97 -12.00 -1.49
N ILE A 671 -6.07 -10.91 -2.25
CA ILE A 671 -6.55 -9.62 -1.77
C ILE A 671 -8.08 -9.65 -1.81
N SER A 672 -8.72 -9.04 -0.83
CA SER A 672 -10.15 -8.85 -0.72
C SER A 672 -10.60 -7.39 -0.93
N ASP A 673 -9.75 -6.42 -0.67
CA ASP A 673 -9.98 -5.01 -0.99
C ASP A 673 -9.95 -4.77 -2.52
N ASP A 674 -11.02 -4.20 -3.09
CA ASP A 674 -11.14 -3.94 -4.54
C ASP A 674 -10.12 -2.91 -5.04
N GLU A 675 -9.82 -1.90 -4.22
CA GLU A 675 -8.86 -0.86 -4.55
C GLU A 675 -7.45 -1.46 -4.61
N LEU A 676 -7.10 -2.33 -3.64
CA LEU A 676 -5.82 -3.02 -3.66
C LEU A 676 -5.71 -4.00 -4.83
N ARG A 677 -6.79 -4.67 -5.24
CA ARG A 677 -6.77 -5.50 -6.46
C ARG A 677 -6.58 -4.68 -7.72
N THR A 678 -7.27 -3.54 -7.79
CA THR A 678 -7.12 -2.57 -8.88
C THR A 678 -5.68 -2.09 -8.95
N ALA A 679 -5.09 -1.74 -7.80
CA ALA A 679 -3.70 -1.32 -7.68
C ALA A 679 -2.70 -2.40 -8.13
N VAL A 680 -2.92 -3.68 -7.76
CA VAL A 680 -2.07 -4.80 -8.22
C VAL A 680 -2.17 -5.01 -9.72
N SER A 681 -3.38 -5.04 -10.28
CA SER A 681 -3.59 -5.12 -11.72
C SER A 681 -2.98 -3.94 -12.47
N GLY A 682 -2.93 -2.78 -11.82
CA GLY A 682 -2.42 -1.55 -12.39
C GLY A 682 -0.94 -1.30 -12.29
N GLN A 683 -0.17 -2.21 -11.70
CA GLN A 683 1.27 -2.05 -11.67
C GLN A 683 1.86 -2.08 -13.08
N VAL A 684 2.77 -1.16 -13.37
CA VAL A 684 3.48 -1.08 -14.66
C VAL A 684 4.13 -2.42 -15.03
N VAL A 685 4.68 -3.13 -14.04
CA VAL A 685 5.29 -4.45 -14.25
C VAL A 685 4.29 -5.51 -14.73
N VAL A 686 3.06 -5.48 -14.22
CA VAL A 686 1.98 -6.40 -14.63
C VAL A 686 1.50 -6.05 -16.03
N ALA A 687 1.32 -4.77 -16.34
CA ALA A 687 0.95 -4.30 -17.67
C ALA A 687 2.01 -4.67 -18.73
N ASP A 688 3.30 -4.45 -18.42
CA ASP A 688 4.42 -4.86 -19.27
C ASP A 688 4.45 -6.37 -19.51
N LEU A 689 4.15 -7.15 -18.47
CA LEU A 689 4.11 -8.60 -18.51
C LEU A 689 2.98 -9.12 -19.41
N VAL A 690 1.76 -8.60 -19.25
CA VAL A 690 0.62 -8.92 -20.11
C VAL A 690 0.93 -8.58 -21.56
N ARG A 691 1.42 -7.37 -21.82
CA ARG A 691 1.78 -6.91 -23.17
C ARG A 691 2.84 -7.80 -23.80
N THR A 692 3.92 -8.06 -23.09
CA THR A 692 5.02 -8.89 -23.60
C THR A 692 4.55 -10.31 -23.87
N ALA A 693 3.73 -10.90 -22.98
CA ALA A 693 3.14 -12.22 -23.20
C ALA A 693 2.24 -12.27 -24.44
N ALA A 694 1.34 -11.30 -24.59
CA ALA A 694 0.45 -11.19 -25.75
C ALA A 694 1.24 -11.01 -27.05
N ARG A 695 2.27 -10.16 -27.04
CA ARG A 695 3.15 -9.93 -28.20
C ARG A 695 3.93 -11.18 -28.59
N VAL A 696 4.56 -11.86 -27.64
CA VAL A 696 5.29 -13.11 -27.89
C VAL A 696 4.35 -14.17 -28.47
N ALA A 697 3.14 -14.32 -27.94
CA ALA A 697 2.14 -15.25 -28.47
C ALA A 697 1.69 -14.88 -29.89
N LEU A 698 1.48 -13.59 -30.17
CA LEU A 698 1.07 -13.12 -31.49
C LEU A 698 2.18 -13.33 -32.53
N ASP A 699 3.42 -12.95 -32.21
CA ASP A 699 4.58 -13.13 -33.09
C ASP A 699 4.89 -14.62 -33.34
N ASP A 700 4.47 -15.52 -32.44
CA ASP A 700 4.55 -16.98 -32.54
C ASP A 700 3.37 -17.63 -33.29
N GLY A 701 2.45 -16.82 -33.84
CA GLY A 701 1.32 -17.32 -34.64
C GLY A 701 0.17 -17.90 -33.81
N ARG A 702 0.04 -17.51 -32.54
CA ARG A 702 -1.06 -17.90 -31.63
C ARG A 702 -1.99 -16.71 -31.31
N PRO A 703 -2.74 -16.20 -32.30
CA PRO A 703 -3.48 -14.95 -32.16
C PRO A 703 -4.63 -15.01 -31.15
N ALA A 704 -5.28 -16.17 -30.98
CA ALA A 704 -6.33 -16.36 -29.99
C ALA A 704 -5.77 -16.28 -28.56
N GLU A 705 -4.71 -17.02 -28.27
CA GLU A 705 -4.04 -16.96 -26.96
C GLU A 705 -3.49 -15.56 -26.67
N ALA A 706 -2.93 -14.87 -27.68
CA ALA A 706 -2.48 -13.49 -27.55
C ALA A 706 -3.61 -12.54 -27.14
N ALA A 707 -4.80 -12.66 -27.77
CA ALA A 707 -5.96 -11.88 -27.40
C ALA A 707 -6.44 -12.20 -25.97
N GLU A 708 -6.50 -13.48 -25.59
CA GLU A 708 -6.85 -13.90 -24.23
C GLU A 708 -5.89 -13.34 -23.18
N LEU A 709 -4.58 -13.33 -23.48
CA LEU A 709 -3.58 -12.71 -22.61
C LEU A 709 -3.82 -11.20 -22.48
N ALA A 710 -4.09 -10.49 -23.57
CA ALA A 710 -4.42 -9.08 -23.52
C ALA A 710 -5.69 -8.81 -22.67
N MET A 711 -6.71 -9.66 -22.77
CA MET A 711 -7.94 -9.55 -21.96
C MET A 711 -7.66 -9.69 -20.45
N ARG A 712 -6.63 -10.43 -20.04
CA ARG A 712 -6.27 -10.59 -18.62
C ARG A 712 -5.80 -9.29 -17.97
N GLY A 713 -5.20 -8.39 -18.75
CA GLY A 713 -4.71 -7.09 -18.27
C GLY A 713 -5.74 -5.97 -18.29
N GLN A 714 -6.92 -6.17 -18.89
CA GLN A 714 -7.90 -5.12 -19.15
C GLN A 714 -9.08 -5.15 -18.17
N ALA A 715 -9.22 -4.08 -17.40
CA ALA A 715 -10.31 -3.79 -16.47
C ALA A 715 -10.72 -4.97 -15.57
N ARG A 716 -9.72 -5.68 -15.03
CA ARG A 716 -9.93 -6.95 -14.33
C ARG A 716 -10.72 -6.78 -13.03
N ALA A 717 -10.47 -5.73 -12.26
CA ALA A 717 -11.24 -5.43 -11.06
C ALA A 717 -12.70 -5.10 -11.40
N LEU A 718 -12.95 -4.31 -12.46
CA LEU A 718 -14.32 -4.08 -12.92
C LEU A 718 -15.01 -5.37 -13.36
N VAL A 719 -14.33 -6.28 -14.08
CA VAL A 719 -14.90 -7.57 -14.48
C VAL A 719 -15.34 -8.39 -13.28
N ASP A 720 -14.54 -8.43 -12.21
CA ASP A 720 -14.87 -9.13 -10.97
C ASP A 720 -16.10 -8.50 -10.29
N LEU A 721 -16.13 -7.17 -10.17
CA LEU A 721 -17.26 -6.43 -9.61
C LEU A 721 -18.57 -6.65 -10.38
N VAL A 722 -18.52 -6.57 -11.72
CA VAL A 722 -19.68 -6.75 -12.59
C VAL A 722 -20.12 -8.22 -12.60
N SER A 723 -19.19 -9.18 -12.50
CA SER A 723 -19.50 -10.60 -12.36
C SER A 723 -20.32 -10.88 -11.09
N GLY A 724 -19.93 -10.27 -9.96
CA GLY A 724 -20.72 -10.32 -8.72
C GLY A 724 -22.10 -9.68 -8.87
N GLY A 725 -22.19 -8.53 -9.56
CA GLY A 725 -23.48 -7.89 -9.90
C GLY A 725 -24.36 -8.73 -10.85
N ALA A 726 -23.76 -9.43 -11.82
CA ALA A 726 -24.47 -10.28 -12.77
C ALA A 726 -24.98 -11.58 -12.14
N ALA A 727 -24.21 -12.20 -11.24
CA ALA A 727 -24.65 -13.37 -10.47
C ALA A 727 -25.93 -13.06 -9.66
N ARG A 728 -25.98 -11.90 -9.01
CA ARG A 728 -27.16 -11.40 -8.29
C ARG A 728 -28.37 -11.17 -9.19
N ARG A 729 -28.16 -10.62 -10.40
CA ARG A 729 -29.23 -10.45 -11.39
C ARG A 729 -29.81 -11.76 -11.89
N ARG A 730 -29.00 -12.82 -12.03
CA ARG A 730 -29.43 -14.14 -12.53
C ARG A 730 -30.14 -14.99 -11.48
N ASN A 731 -29.92 -14.73 -10.20
CA ASN A 731 -30.61 -15.41 -9.11
C ASN A 731 -31.40 -14.41 -8.25
N PRO A 732 -32.43 -13.75 -8.81
CA PRO A 732 -33.34 -12.96 -8.01
C PRO A 732 -34.25 -13.96 -7.29
N ALA A 733 -33.89 -14.40 -6.09
CA ALA A 733 -34.83 -15.22 -5.32
C ALA A 733 -36.13 -14.41 -5.15
N PRO A 734 -37.30 -14.88 -5.64
CA PRO A 734 -38.55 -14.40 -5.11
C PRO A 734 -38.70 -15.13 -3.79
N ASN A 735 -38.48 -14.46 -2.66
CA ASN A 735 -38.88 -15.07 -1.40
C ASN A 735 -40.41 -15.23 -1.43
N PRO A 736 -40.97 -16.46 -1.38
CA PRO A 736 -42.31 -16.59 -0.85
C PRO A 736 -42.25 -16.04 0.60
N PRO A 737 -43.32 -15.43 1.13
CA PRO A 737 -43.34 -15.06 2.53
C PRO A 737 -43.18 -16.33 3.38
N GLY A 738 -41.94 -16.61 3.78
CA GLY A 738 -41.64 -17.59 4.80
C GLY A 738 -42.24 -17.10 6.12
N PRO A 739 -42.50 -18.00 7.07
CA PRO A 739 -42.93 -17.61 8.39
C PRO A 739 -41.92 -16.58 8.93
N ALA A 740 -42.42 -15.46 9.47
CA ALA A 740 -41.62 -14.33 9.92
C ALA A 740 -40.38 -14.78 10.71
N GLY A 741 -39.18 -14.52 10.17
CA GLY A 741 -37.92 -14.68 10.90
C GLY A 741 -36.77 -15.46 10.25
N SER A 742 -36.81 -15.82 8.97
CA SER A 742 -35.61 -16.36 8.28
C SER A 742 -35.43 -15.70 6.91
N ALA A 743 -34.55 -14.70 6.83
CA ALA A 743 -34.40 -13.77 5.71
C ALA A 743 -33.20 -14.11 4.80
N PRO A 744 -33.45 -14.24 3.49
CA PRO A 744 -32.43 -14.08 2.43
C PRO A 744 -32.06 -12.62 2.11
N ASP A 745 -32.71 -11.64 2.75
CA ASP A 745 -32.44 -10.19 2.58
C ASP A 745 -31.14 -9.76 3.30
N ASP A 746 -30.67 -10.52 4.30
CA ASP A 746 -29.52 -10.13 5.15
C ASP A 746 -28.18 -10.07 4.39
N ALA A 747 -28.00 -10.84 3.31
CA ALA A 747 -26.72 -10.95 2.61
C ALA A 747 -26.48 -9.79 1.63
N ASP A 748 -27.47 -9.45 0.80
CA ASP A 748 -27.37 -8.30 -0.12
C ASP A 748 -27.29 -6.98 0.66
N ASP A 749 -28.03 -6.86 1.76
CA ASP A 749 -27.94 -5.72 2.67
C ASP A 749 -26.58 -5.65 3.36
N ALA A 750 -25.99 -6.78 3.77
CA ALA A 750 -24.64 -6.82 4.33
C ALA A 750 -23.57 -6.40 3.31
N VAL A 751 -23.73 -6.74 2.03
CA VAL A 751 -22.81 -6.32 0.96
C VAL A 751 -22.94 -4.83 0.65
N ALA A 752 -24.17 -4.32 0.57
CA ALA A 752 -24.42 -2.90 0.39
C ALA A 752 -23.85 -2.09 1.58
N ALA A 753 -24.07 -2.56 2.81
CA ALA A 753 -23.50 -1.98 4.01
C ALA A 753 -21.96 -2.01 4.01
N TRP A 754 -21.35 -3.12 3.58
CA TRP A 754 -19.89 -3.21 3.45
C TRP A 754 -19.32 -2.26 2.40
N ARG A 755 -19.95 -2.15 1.23
CA ARG A 755 -19.53 -1.21 0.19
C ARG A 755 -19.69 0.24 0.65
N GLY A 756 -20.82 0.57 1.25
CA GLY A 756 -21.07 1.90 1.82
C GLY A 756 -20.04 2.28 2.87
N ALA A 757 -19.75 1.38 3.82
CA ALA A 757 -18.77 1.65 4.86
C ALA A 757 -17.33 1.80 4.32
N ASN A 758 -16.95 1.09 3.24
CA ASN A 758 -15.66 1.31 2.58
C ASN A 758 -15.62 2.65 1.83
N ALA A 759 -16.73 3.05 1.19
CA ALA A 759 -16.84 4.37 0.57
C ALA A 759 -16.68 5.49 1.62
N ASP A 760 -17.35 5.37 2.77
CA ASP A 760 -17.24 6.32 3.88
C ASP A 760 -15.79 6.42 4.41
N LEU A 761 -15.09 5.29 4.53
CA LEU A 761 -13.69 5.25 4.94
C LEU A 761 -12.79 6.00 3.95
N GLU A 762 -13.03 5.82 2.65
CA GLU A 762 -12.29 6.51 1.61
C GLU A 762 -12.49 8.03 1.67
N ILE A 763 -13.76 8.46 1.81
CA ILE A 763 -14.14 9.87 1.93
C ILE A 763 -13.46 10.50 3.16
N ALA A 764 -13.55 9.86 4.33
CA ALA A 764 -12.98 10.37 5.57
C ALA A 764 -11.43 10.44 5.51
N SER A 765 -10.79 9.43 4.93
CA SER A 765 -9.34 9.40 4.71
C SER A 765 -8.87 10.56 3.82
N ARG A 766 -9.63 10.87 2.76
CA ARG A 766 -9.35 11.98 1.84
C ARG A 766 -9.47 13.34 2.53
N ARG A 767 -10.55 13.57 3.28
CA ARG A 767 -10.76 14.83 4.01
C ARG A 767 -9.60 15.10 4.97
N LEU A 768 -9.14 14.08 5.69
CA LEU A 768 -7.98 14.18 6.57
C LEU A 768 -6.71 14.57 5.81
N LEU A 769 -6.42 13.89 4.70
CA LEU A 769 -5.24 14.20 3.88
C LEU A 769 -5.23 15.67 3.45
N PHE A 770 -6.33 16.16 2.88
CA PHE A 770 -6.37 17.53 2.38
C PHE A 770 -6.20 18.54 3.50
N ALA A 771 -6.78 18.27 4.67
CA ALA A 771 -6.55 19.08 5.85
C ALA A 771 -5.06 19.07 6.27
N ILE A 772 -4.35 17.95 6.13
CA ILE A 772 -2.89 17.88 6.36
C ILE A 772 -2.15 18.73 5.32
N ALA A 773 -2.46 18.57 4.03
CA ALA A 773 -1.80 19.31 2.95
C ALA A 773 -2.06 20.83 3.01
N ALA A 774 -3.21 21.23 3.53
CA ALA A 774 -3.60 22.63 3.72
C ALA A 774 -3.12 23.24 5.06
N ASP A 775 -2.26 22.53 5.81
CA ASP A 775 -1.78 22.94 7.14
C ASP A 775 -2.93 23.30 8.11
N ALA A 776 -4.02 22.52 8.08
CA ALA A 776 -5.17 22.75 8.94
C ALA A 776 -4.80 22.67 10.43
N GLY A 777 -5.49 23.46 11.25
CA GLY A 777 -5.24 23.51 12.69
C GLY A 777 -5.44 22.15 13.39
N PRO A 778 -4.77 21.93 14.54
CA PRO A 778 -4.74 20.64 15.23
C PRO A 778 -6.14 20.11 15.61
N ASP A 779 -7.07 20.99 15.96
CA ASP A 779 -8.45 20.61 16.29
C ASP A 779 -9.22 20.08 15.08
N ALA A 780 -8.99 20.63 13.88
CA ALA A 780 -9.60 20.16 12.64
C ALA A 780 -9.04 18.78 12.27
N LEU A 781 -7.71 18.61 12.34
CA LEU A 781 -7.05 17.33 12.11
C LEU A 781 -7.50 16.25 13.10
N ALA A 782 -7.68 16.59 14.37
CA ALA A 782 -8.16 15.65 15.39
C ALA A 782 -9.59 15.15 15.08
N ARG A 783 -10.49 16.05 14.65
CA ARG A 783 -11.86 15.66 14.26
C ARG A 783 -11.87 14.76 13.03
N LEU A 784 -11.10 15.10 11.99
CA LEU A 784 -11.04 14.32 10.76
C LEU A 784 -10.38 12.95 10.97
N ARG A 785 -9.41 12.84 11.88
CA ARG A 785 -8.87 11.56 12.33
C ARG A 785 -9.91 10.70 13.02
N ALA A 786 -10.75 11.29 13.87
CA ALA A 786 -11.84 10.58 14.53
C ALA A 786 -12.89 10.08 13.53
N GLU A 787 -13.29 10.93 12.58
CA GLU A 787 -14.21 10.56 11.49
C GLU A 787 -13.68 9.38 10.65
N ARG A 788 -12.40 9.42 10.28
CA ARG A 788 -11.73 8.31 9.59
C ARG A 788 -11.72 7.03 10.44
N ASP A 789 -11.36 7.14 11.72
CA ASP A 789 -11.30 5.98 12.62
C ASP A 789 -12.69 5.33 12.80
N GLU A 790 -13.74 6.13 12.90
CA GLU A 790 -15.14 5.65 12.95
C GLU A 790 -15.53 4.93 11.65
N ALA A 791 -15.26 5.53 10.49
CA ALA A 791 -15.53 4.91 9.20
C ALA A 791 -14.72 3.62 8.99
N GLN A 792 -13.47 3.59 9.43
CA GLN A 792 -12.62 2.40 9.40
C GLN A 792 -13.20 1.27 10.25
N GLN A 793 -13.74 1.61 11.42
CA GLN A 793 -14.38 0.64 12.30
C GLN A 793 -15.70 0.12 11.70
N ALA A 794 -16.48 0.98 11.05
CA ALA A 794 -17.69 0.58 10.33
C ALA A 794 -17.37 -0.39 9.17
N ALA A 795 -16.36 -0.07 8.36
CA ALA A 795 -15.93 -0.91 7.23
C ALA A 795 -15.51 -2.31 7.70
N ARG A 796 -14.74 -2.38 8.80
CA ARG A 796 -14.35 -3.64 9.45
C ARG A 796 -15.56 -4.41 9.97
N SER A 797 -16.47 -3.75 10.67
CA SER A 797 -17.66 -4.40 11.22
C SER A 797 -18.54 -4.98 10.11
N ALA A 798 -18.68 -4.27 8.99
CA ALA A 798 -19.46 -4.75 7.86
C ALA A 798 -18.77 -5.93 7.15
N GLN A 799 -17.43 -5.89 7.04
CA GLN A 799 -16.64 -7.00 6.51
C GLN A 799 -16.75 -8.25 7.41
N ASP A 800 -16.63 -8.08 8.73
CA ASP A 800 -16.76 -9.17 9.69
C ASP A 800 -18.17 -9.78 9.66
N HIS A 801 -19.19 -8.94 9.56
CA HIS A 801 -20.58 -9.39 9.43
C HIS A 801 -20.78 -10.22 8.16
N LEU A 802 -20.28 -9.74 7.02
CA LEU A 802 -20.38 -10.43 5.74
C LEU A 802 -19.61 -11.76 5.74
N ALA A 803 -18.42 -11.79 6.33
CA ALA A 803 -17.61 -13.00 6.48
C ALA A 803 -18.26 -14.04 7.42
N ALA A 804 -19.01 -13.59 8.44
CA ALA A 804 -19.70 -14.46 9.38
C ALA A 804 -21.01 -15.05 8.83
N LEU A 805 -21.70 -14.33 7.94
CA LEU A 805 -22.96 -14.76 7.34
C LEU A 805 -22.76 -15.98 6.42
N ASP A 806 -21.81 -15.92 5.49
CA ASP A 806 -21.48 -17.04 4.60
C ASP A 806 -20.08 -16.83 3.94
N PRO A 807 -19.06 -17.63 4.31
CA PRO A 807 -17.72 -17.55 3.72
C PRO A 807 -17.67 -17.83 2.21
N ASP A 808 -18.61 -18.62 1.67
CA ASP A 808 -18.72 -18.85 0.23
C ASP A 808 -19.46 -17.68 -0.45
N HIS A 809 -20.40 -17.02 0.24
CA HIS A 809 -21.02 -15.78 -0.24
C HIS A 809 -20.00 -14.64 -0.37
N TRP A 810 -19.08 -14.47 0.59
CA TRP A 810 -17.96 -13.52 0.49
C TRP A 810 -17.13 -13.72 -0.79
N ARG A 811 -16.88 -14.98 -1.18
CA ARG A 811 -16.21 -15.32 -2.45
C ARG A 811 -17.06 -14.99 -3.67
N THR A 812 -18.40 -15.02 -3.58
CA THR A 812 -19.31 -14.63 -4.68
C THR A 812 -19.56 -13.12 -4.79
N VAL A 813 -19.39 -12.38 -3.69
CA VAL A 813 -19.43 -10.91 -3.65
C VAL A 813 -18.17 -10.33 -4.27
N ASN A 814 -17.09 -11.10 -4.19
CA ASN A 814 -15.78 -10.70 -4.65
C ASN A 814 -15.08 -11.77 -5.51
N PRO A 815 -15.74 -12.26 -6.57
CA PRO A 815 -15.25 -13.40 -7.31
C PRO A 815 -14.06 -12.94 -8.16
N ALA A 816 -12.93 -13.64 -8.05
CA ALA A 816 -11.97 -13.62 -9.13
C ALA A 816 -12.65 -14.29 -10.32
N ALA A 817 -13.09 -13.50 -11.31
CA ALA A 817 -13.70 -14.04 -12.51
C ALA A 817 -12.74 -15.05 -13.14
N ALA A 818 -13.25 -16.06 -13.84
CA ALA A 818 -12.39 -16.89 -14.67
C ALA A 818 -11.82 -16.05 -15.82
N PRO A 819 -10.61 -16.33 -16.32
CA PRO A 819 -10.18 -15.82 -17.62
C PRO A 819 -11.19 -16.27 -18.68
N VAL A 820 -11.61 -15.36 -19.55
CA VAL A 820 -12.54 -15.64 -20.65
C VAL A 820 -11.72 -16.04 -21.88
N SER A 821 -12.18 -17.06 -22.62
CA SER A 821 -11.53 -17.48 -23.86
C SER A 821 -12.03 -16.67 -25.06
N VAL A 822 -11.28 -16.67 -26.17
CA VAL A 822 -11.78 -16.11 -27.44
C VAL A 822 -13.03 -16.84 -27.92
N GLU A 823 -13.17 -18.15 -27.63
CA GLU A 823 -14.36 -18.93 -27.97
C GLU A 823 -15.59 -18.42 -27.22
N ASP A 824 -15.46 -18.12 -25.93
CA ASP A 824 -16.55 -17.55 -25.12
C ASP A 824 -16.96 -16.16 -25.62
N VAL A 825 -15.98 -15.32 -25.97
CA VAL A 825 -16.24 -13.99 -26.58
C VAL A 825 -16.97 -14.16 -27.92
N SER A 826 -16.47 -15.02 -28.80
CA SER A 826 -17.09 -15.29 -30.10
C SER A 826 -18.52 -15.83 -29.98
N ALA A 827 -18.79 -16.68 -28.99
CA ALA A 827 -20.12 -17.23 -28.74
C ALA A 827 -21.11 -16.19 -28.19
N ALA A 828 -20.60 -15.15 -27.51
CA ALA A 828 -21.42 -14.08 -26.94
C ALA A 828 -21.72 -12.93 -27.93
N LEU A 829 -20.96 -12.82 -29.04
CA LEU A 829 -21.18 -11.79 -30.06
C LEU A 829 -22.40 -12.11 -30.94
N ALA A 830 -23.12 -11.07 -31.37
CA ALA A 830 -24.16 -11.21 -32.38
C ALA A 830 -23.56 -11.65 -33.74
N PRO A 831 -24.34 -12.32 -34.63
CA PRO A 831 -23.82 -12.85 -35.90
C PRO A 831 -23.19 -11.81 -36.84
N ASP A 832 -23.61 -10.54 -36.73
CA ASP A 832 -23.15 -9.38 -37.49
C ASP A 832 -22.33 -8.37 -36.67
N ALA A 833 -21.87 -8.78 -35.48
CA ALA A 833 -21.03 -7.97 -34.60
C ALA A 833 -19.57 -8.46 -34.59
N VAL A 834 -18.64 -7.53 -34.45
CA VAL A 834 -17.22 -7.82 -34.18
C VAL A 834 -16.74 -7.03 -32.97
N LEU A 835 -15.74 -7.58 -32.28
CA LEU A 835 -15.03 -6.92 -31.20
C LEU A 835 -13.66 -6.46 -31.70
N LEU A 836 -13.41 -5.16 -31.63
CA LEU A 836 -12.12 -4.52 -31.90
C LEU A 836 -11.38 -4.33 -30.58
N GLN A 837 -10.41 -5.18 -30.30
CA GLN A 837 -9.57 -5.10 -29.10
C GLN A 837 -8.23 -4.45 -29.44
N LEU A 838 -7.82 -3.47 -28.63
CA LEU A 838 -6.53 -2.80 -28.74
C LEU A 838 -5.71 -3.00 -27.47
N LEU A 839 -4.39 -3.13 -27.65
CA LEU A 839 -3.39 -2.99 -26.59
C LEU A 839 -2.31 -2.01 -27.06
N VAL A 840 -2.26 -0.82 -26.46
CA VAL A 840 -1.38 0.30 -26.84
C VAL A 840 -0.54 0.69 -25.64
N ALA A 841 0.77 0.41 -25.70
CA ALA A 841 1.71 0.80 -24.65
C ALA A 841 3.17 0.75 -25.14
N ALA A 842 4.02 1.60 -24.55
CA ALA A 842 5.48 1.62 -24.75
C ALA A 842 5.93 1.66 -26.23
N GLY A 843 5.19 2.37 -27.08
CA GLY A 843 5.48 2.48 -28.52
C GLY A 843 5.08 1.25 -29.35
N GLU A 844 4.30 0.33 -28.79
CA GLU A 844 3.74 -0.82 -29.50
C GLU A 844 2.21 -0.71 -29.58
N VAL A 845 1.66 -1.17 -30.71
CA VAL A 845 0.23 -1.26 -30.97
C VAL A 845 -0.09 -2.67 -31.39
N LEU A 846 -0.95 -3.34 -30.62
CA LEU A 846 -1.53 -4.64 -30.97
C LEU A 846 -3.04 -4.46 -31.14
N VAL A 847 -3.57 -4.97 -32.24
CA VAL A 847 -5.00 -4.91 -32.57
C VAL A 847 -5.50 -6.29 -32.93
N TRP A 848 -6.67 -6.65 -32.43
CA TRP A 848 -7.41 -7.86 -32.80
C TRP A 848 -8.83 -7.49 -33.21
N VAL A 849 -9.31 -8.15 -34.26
CA VAL A 849 -10.74 -8.17 -34.61
C VAL A 849 -11.25 -9.58 -34.36
N ILE A 850 -12.14 -9.73 -33.39
CA ILE A 850 -12.75 -11.00 -32.99
C ILE A 850 -14.20 -11.00 -33.45
N GLY A 851 -14.63 -12.02 -34.19
CA GLY A 851 -16.01 -12.20 -34.61
C GLY A 851 -16.58 -13.54 -34.17
N PRO A 852 -17.77 -13.92 -34.64
CA PRO A 852 -18.42 -15.19 -34.28
C PRO A 852 -17.63 -16.45 -34.67
N ALA A 853 -16.67 -16.32 -35.58
CA ALA A 853 -15.80 -17.42 -36.04
C ALA A 853 -14.42 -17.45 -35.36
N GLY A 854 -14.20 -16.63 -34.32
CA GLY A 854 -12.90 -16.46 -33.66
C GLY A 854 -12.17 -15.18 -34.10
N VAL A 855 -10.84 -15.19 -34.06
CA VAL A 855 -10.01 -14.05 -34.49
C VAL A 855 -10.04 -13.94 -36.02
N LEU A 856 -10.57 -12.83 -36.53
CA LEU A 856 -10.72 -12.54 -37.96
C LEU A 856 -9.51 -11.79 -38.54
N ALA A 857 -8.91 -10.88 -37.77
CA ALA A 857 -7.75 -10.10 -38.18
C ALA A 857 -6.90 -9.71 -36.97
N THR A 858 -5.60 -9.50 -37.21
CA THR A 858 -4.66 -8.99 -36.21
C THR A 858 -3.70 -7.99 -36.84
N HIS A 859 -3.30 -6.99 -36.08
CA HIS A 859 -2.26 -6.05 -36.48
C HIS A 859 -1.27 -5.84 -35.32
N HIS A 860 0.02 -5.78 -35.66
CA HIS A 860 1.10 -5.47 -34.72
C HIS A 860 2.00 -4.43 -35.38
N ALA A 861 2.11 -3.27 -34.76
CA ALA A 861 3.06 -2.22 -35.13
C ALA A 861 4.00 -1.91 -33.97
N ARG A 862 5.29 -1.71 -34.30
CA ARG A 862 6.37 -1.36 -33.37
C ARG A 862 6.86 0.06 -33.65
N ASP A 863 7.41 0.69 -32.62
CA ASP A 863 8.00 2.03 -32.66
C ASP A 863 6.99 3.12 -33.11
N VAL A 864 5.72 2.96 -32.71
CA VAL A 864 4.61 3.86 -33.07
C VAL A 864 4.57 5.02 -32.06
N TRP A 865 5.49 5.97 -32.21
CA TRP A 865 5.83 6.90 -31.14
C TRP A 865 4.86 8.07 -30.87
N SER A 866 3.62 8.07 -31.37
CA SER A 866 2.65 9.08 -30.91
C SER A 866 1.17 8.72 -31.05
N VAL A 867 0.79 7.44 -30.87
CA VAL A 867 -0.65 7.10 -30.71
C VAL A 867 -1.24 7.85 -29.50
N ALA A 868 -0.49 7.95 -28.41
CA ALA A 868 -0.92 8.65 -27.21
C ALA A 868 -1.16 10.15 -27.45
N GLY A 869 -0.15 10.86 -27.95
CA GLY A 869 -0.24 12.27 -28.28
C GLY A 869 -1.31 12.55 -29.34
N ALA A 870 -1.41 11.72 -30.39
CA ALA A 870 -2.44 11.86 -31.41
C ALA A 870 -3.85 11.64 -30.84
N ALA A 871 -4.05 10.62 -29.99
CA ALA A 871 -5.33 10.37 -29.33
C ALA A 871 -5.74 11.54 -28.42
N SER A 872 -4.78 12.07 -27.62
CA SER A 872 -4.99 13.22 -26.76
C SER A 872 -5.37 14.47 -27.55
N ARG A 873 -4.59 14.83 -28.58
CA ARG A 873 -4.86 15.98 -29.45
C ARG A 873 -6.16 15.83 -30.24
N PHE A 874 -6.44 14.63 -30.75
CA PHE A 874 -7.70 14.35 -31.46
C PHE A 874 -8.92 14.58 -30.56
N ARG A 875 -8.88 14.04 -29.32
CA ARG A 875 -9.94 14.24 -28.33
C ARG A 875 -10.08 15.72 -27.96
N ALA A 876 -8.97 16.41 -27.69
CA ALA A 876 -8.97 17.83 -27.36
C ALA A 876 -9.54 18.68 -28.51
N ALA A 877 -9.17 18.39 -29.76
CA ALA A 877 -9.71 19.06 -30.94
C ALA A 877 -11.22 18.85 -31.07
N CYS A 878 -11.70 17.62 -30.83
CA CYS A 878 -13.14 17.35 -30.81
C CYS A 878 -13.87 18.18 -29.74
N ALA A 879 -13.34 18.23 -28.51
CA ALA A 879 -13.94 18.97 -27.40
C ALA A 879 -13.94 20.49 -27.63
N ASP A 880 -12.82 21.05 -28.08
CA ASP A 880 -12.65 22.49 -28.33
C ASP A 880 -13.35 22.95 -29.62
N GLY A 881 -13.80 22.03 -30.47
CA GLY A 881 -14.43 22.37 -31.76
C GLY A 881 -13.41 22.77 -32.84
N LEU A 882 -12.17 22.30 -32.71
CA LEU A 882 -11.08 22.56 -33.65
C LEU A 882 -11.05 21.47 -34.74
N PRO A 883 -10.49 21.77 -35.93
CA PRO A 883 -10.30 20.76 -36.98
C PRO A 883 -9.50 19.57 -36.44
N ALA A 884 -10.13 18.40 -36.41
CA ALA A 884 -9.55 17.18 -35.83
C ALA A 884 -8.97 16.22 -36.89
N THR A 885 -8.92 16.62 -38.17
CA THR A 885 -8.74 15.70 -39.32
C THR A 885 -7.37 15.02 -39.36
N THR A 886 -6.28 15.73 -39.11
CA THR A 886 -4.92 15.18 -39.26
C THR A 886 -4.63 14.08 -38.25
N ASP A 887 -4.89 14.32 -36.95
CA ASP A 887 -4.69 13.31 -35.92
C ASP A 887 -5.70 12.15 -36.10
N ALA A 888 -6.94 12.43 -36.53
CA ALA A 888 -7.93 11.39 -36.80
C ALA A 888 -7.52 10.45 -37.96
N GLU A 889 -7.00 11.01 -39.05
CA GLU A 889 -6.47 10.24 -40.19
C GLU A 889 -5.27 9.40 -39.75
N ALA A 890 -4.32 9.98 -39.02
CA ALA A 890 -3.15 9.25 -38.51
C ALA A 890 -3.54 8.10 -37.57
N LEU A 891 -4.49 8.33 -36.66
CA LEU A 891 -5.02 7.29 -35.76
C LEU A 891 -5.74 6.20 -36.56
N SER A 892 -6.54 6.56 -37.57
CA SER A 892 -7.22 5.57 -38.40
C SER A 892 -6.24 4.71 -39.21
N GLU A 893 -5.21 5.32 -39.81
CA GLU A 893 -4.17 4.62 -40.56
C GLU A 893 -3.43 3.59 -39.71
N GLN A 894 -3.26 3.85 -38.42
CA GLN A 894 -2.54 2.98 -37.50
C GLN A 894 -3.45 1.94 -36.82
N LEU A 895 -4.70 2.30 -36.52
CA LEU A 895 -5.59 1.47 -35.69
C LEU A 895 -6.68 0.73 -36.48
N LEU A 896 -7.26 1.36 -37.51
CA LEU A 896 -8.44 0.84 -38.22
C LEU A 896 -8.11 0.29 -39.61
N VAL A 897 -7.36 1.05 -40.41
CA VAL A 897 -7.01 0.67 -41.79
C VAL A 897 -6.35 -0.71 -41.89
N PRO A 898 -5.40 -1.11 -41.01
CA PRO A 898 -4.75 -2.41 -41.12
C PRO A 898 -5.69 -3.60 -40.94
N VAL A 899 -6.86 -3.40 -40.33
CA VAL A 899 -7.87 -4.43 -40.06
C VAL A 899 -9.22 -4.12 -40.71
N ALA A 900 -9.27 -3.14 -41.62
CA ALA A 900 -10.50 -2.61 -42.21
C ALA A 900 -11.34 -3.66 -42.93
N ASP A 901 -10.72 -4.64 -43.58
CA ASP A 901 -11.43 -5.71 -44.29
C ASP A 901 -12.33 -6.53 -43.36
N ALA A 902 -11.89 -6.76 -42.11
CA ALA A 902 -12.70 -7.45 -41.11
C ALA A 902 -13.79 -6.54 -40.52
N LEU A 903 -13.51 -5.24 -40.37
CA LEU A 903 -14.47 -4.27 -39.83
C LEU A 903 -15.64 -4.00 -40.79
N ARG A 904 -15.38 -3.83 -42.09
CA ARG A 904 -16.40 -3.49 -43.10
C ARG A 904 -17.54 -4.52 -43.20
N ALA A 905 -17.28 -5.76 -42.82
CA ALA A 905 -18.28 -6.83 -42.86
C ALA A 905 -19.27 -6.78 -41.68
N ALA A 906 -18.96 -6.03 -40.62
CA ALA A 906 -19.75 -5.98 -39.40
C ALA A 906 -20.76 -4.82 -39.43
N ARG A 907 -21.95 -5.04 -38.88
CA ARG A 907 -22.90 -3.97 -38.61
C ARG A 907 -22.58 -3.26 -37.30
N GLU A 908 -22.16 -4.02 -36.30
CA GLU A 908 -21.82 -3.53 -34.96
C GLU A 908 -20.33 -3.78 -34.66
N VAL A 909 -19.67 -2.78 -34.07
CA VAL A 909 -18.29 -2.86 -33.61
C VAL A 909 -18.22 -2.53 -32.13
N VAL A 910 -17.79 -3.51 -31.34
CA VAL A 910 -17.54 -3.39 -29.90
C VAL A 910 -16.08 -3.03 -29.70
N VAL A 911 -15.81 -1.81 -29.24
CA VAL A 911 -14.43 -1.33 -29.04
C VAL A 911 -13.97 -1.60 -27.61
N VAL A 912 -12.86 -2.33 -27.48
CA VAL A 912 -12.13 -2.53 -26.23
C VAL A 912 -10.79 -1.82 -26.38
N ALA A 913 -10.73 -0.59 -25.88
CA ALA A 913 -9.54 0.26 -25.94
C ALA A 913 -8.66 0.04 -24.70
N SER A 914 -7.40 0.45 -24.82
CA SER A 914 -6.39 0.37 -23.74
C SER A 914 -5.55 1.63 -23.67
N GLY A 915 -5.04 1.93 -22.49
CA GLY A 915 -4.05 2.97 -22.26
C GLY A 915 -4.49 4.32 -22.83
N PRO A 916 -3.67 5.00 -23.64
CA PRO A 916 -3.98 6.32 -24.19
C PRO A 916 -5.18 6.37 -25.15
N THR A 917 -5.65 5.22 -25.64
CA THR A 917 -6.83 5.16 -26.54
C THR A 917 -8.15 5.04 -25.78
N THR A 918 -8.10 4.85 -24.46
CA THR A 918 -9.27 4.86 -23.57
C THR A 918 -9.88 6.27 -23.55
N GLY A 919 -11.19 6.36 -23.76
CA GLY A 919 -11.91 7.64 -23.82
C GLY A 919 -11.81 8.38 -25.16
N MET A 920 -11.18 7.78 -26.18
CA MET A 920 -11.17 8.32 -27.55
C MET A 920 -12.50 8.05 -28.27
N PRO A 921 -13.08 9.03 -29.00
CA PRO A 921 -14.30 8.81 -29.77
C PRO A 921 -14.02 8.04 -31.08
N PHE A 922 -13.79 6.72 -31.01
CA PHE A 922 -13.57 5.85 -32.18
C PHE A 922 -14.63 6.00 -33.28
N HIS A 923 -15.89 6.23 -32.92
CA HIS A 923 -16.98 6.46 -33.88
C HIS A 923 -16.84 7.77 -34.68
N ALA A 924 -15.95 8.68 -34.28
CA ALA A 924 -15.59 9.88 -35.03
C ALA A 924 -14.33 9.72 -35.91
N LEU A 925 -13.59 8.61 -35.78
CA LEU A 925 -12.42 8.36 -36.64
C LEU A 925 -12.86 8.10 -38.08
N PRO A 926 -12.13 8.57 -39.11
CA PRO A 926 -12.48 8.32 -40.50
C PRO A 926 -12.10 6.90 -40.93
N LEU A 927 -12.99 6.15 -41.57
CA LEU A 927 -12.66 4.93 -42.32
C LEU A 927 -13.22 5.09 -43.74
N ASP A 928 -12.35 4.92 -44.76
CA ASP A 928 -12.68 5.19 -46.17
C ASP A 928 -13.20 6.63 -46.41
N GLY A 929 -12.71 7.61 -45.62
CA GLY A 929 -13.01 9.04 -45.78
C GLY A 929 -14.34 9.50 -45.15
N VAL A 930 -15.05 8.63 -44.42
CA VAL A 930 -16.25 8.99 -43.65
C VAL A 930 -16.11 8.56 -42.18
N PRO A 931 -16.79 9.20 -41.22
CA PRO A 931 -16.75 8.78 -39.83
C PRO A 931 -17.17 7.32 -39.63
N PHE A 932 -16.46 6.61 -38.76
CA PHE A 932 -16.66 5.19 -38.48
C PHE A 932 -18.08 4.89 -37.98
N GLY A 933 -18.66 5.81 -37.18
CA GLY A 933 -20.04 5.77 -36.71
C GLY A 933 -21.11 5.99 -37.79
N ASP A 934 -20.73 6.21 -39.04
CA ASP A 934 -21.67 6.22 -40.18
C ASP A 934 -21.88 4.84 -40.77
N GLN A 935 -20.82 4.04 -40.68
CA GLN A 935 -20.73 2.73 -41.29
C GLN A 935 -21.16 1.65 -40.29
N HIS A 936 -20.89 1.88 -38.99
CA HIS A 936 -21.06 0.89 -37.94
C HIS A 936 -21.77 1.47 -36.71
N VAL A 937 -22.59 0.63 -36.06
CA VAL A 937 -23.04 0.88 -34.69
C VAL A 937 -21.85 0.63 -33.77
N VAL A 938 -21.45 1.62 -32.97
CA VAL A 938 -20.26 1.54 -32.11
C VAL A 938 -20.67 1.55 -30.64
N ARG A 939 -20.17 0.58 -29.88
CA ARG A 939 -20.25 0.58 -28.42
C ARG A 939 -18.90 0.27 -27.80
N TYR A 940 -18.73 0.61 -26.53
CA TYR A 940 -17.47 0.48 -25.82
C TYR A 940 -17.58 -0.51 -24.67
N LEU A 941 -16.54 -1.32 -24.49
CA LEU A 941 -16.38 -2.15 -23.31
C LEU A 941 -14.98 -1.93 -22.71
N PRO A 942 -14.87 -1.73 -21.39
CA PRO A 942 -13.58 -1.67 -20.71
C PRO A 942 -12.77 -2.96 -20.81
N SER A 943 -13.45 -4.09 -21.01
CA SER A 943 -12.83 -5.40 -21.19
C SER A 943 -13.69 -6.26 -22.10
N ALA A 944 -13.05 -7.03 -22.97
CA ALA A 944 -13.75 -8.00 -23.82
C ALA A 944 -14.50 -9.05 -22.99
N SER A 945 -14.02 -9.35 -21.77
CA SER A 945 -14.67 -10.32 -20.87
C SER A 945 -16.12 -9.93 -20.54
N LEU A 946 -16.43 -8.64 -20.51
CA LEU A 946 -17.76 -8.14 -20.16
C LEU A 946 -18.84 -8.50 -21.19
N VAL A 947 -18.45 -8.83 -22.43
CA VAL A 947 -19.41 -9.26 -23.47
C VAL A 947 -20.12 -10.56 -23.06
N THR A 948 -19.46 -11.43 -22.29
CA THR A 948 -20.03 -12.69 -21.79
C THR A 948 -21.02 -12.50 -20.64
N LEU A 949 -20.98 -11.31 -20.03
CA LEU A 949 -21.88 -10.90 -18.96
C LEU A 949 -23.06 -10.07 -19.48
N ALA A 950 -23.05 -9.71 -20.78
CA ALA A 950 -24.12 -8.99 -21.44
C ALA A 950 -25.45 -9.77 -21.33
N GLY A 951 -26.54 -9.02 -21.15
CA GLY A 951 -27.88 -9.59 -21.13
C GLY A 951 -28.42 -9.88 -22.53
N PRO A 952 -29.59 -10.53 -22.66
CA PRO A 952 -30.28 -10.58 -23.95
C PRO A 952 -30.54 -9.16 -24.48
N SER A 953 -30.40 -8.97 -25.80
CA SER A 953 -30.57 -7.69 -26.48
C SER A 953 -31.90 -6.99 -26.12
N ASP A 954 -31.83 -5.67 -26.03
CA ASP A 954 -32.99 -4.80 -25.79
C ASP A 954 -33.84 -4.57 -27.06
N ALA A 955 -33.42 -5.13 -28.20
CA ALA A 955 -34.12 -4.97 -29.48
C ALA A 955 -35.54 -5.55 -29.47
N GLY A 956 -36.51 -4.79 -29.99
CA GLY A 956 -37.90 -5.23 -30.18
C GLY A 956 -38.71 -5.40 -28.89
N GLN A 957 -38.26 -4.82 -27.79
CA GLN A 957 -38.97 -4.91 -26.51
C GLN A 957 -40.16 -3.96 -26.41
N ASP A 958 -41.12 -4.35 -25.56
CA ASP A 958 -42.32 -3.56 -25.28
C ASP A 958 -41.94 -2.20 -24.65
N PRO A 959 -42.45 -1.07 -25.15
CA PRO A 959 -42.30 0.24 -24.51
C PRO A 959 -42.63 0.25 -23.01
N ALA A 960 -43.55 -0.61 -22.55
CA ALA A 960 -43.89 -0.78 -21.13
C ALA A 960 -42.71 -1.26 -20.27
N SER A 961 -41.68 -1.87 -20.87
CA SER A 961 -40.47 -2.31 -20.16
C SER A 961 -39.53 -1.16 -19.74
N TRP A 962 -39.86 0.08 -20.13
CA TRP A 962 -39.16 1.31 -19.79
C TRP A 962 -39.98 2.23 -18.85
N GLU A 963 -41.13 1.76 -18.33
CA GLU A 963 -41.98 2.49 -17.37
C GLU A 963 -41.26 2.75 -16.04
N GLY A 964 -41.55 3.90 -15.41
CA GLY A 964 -40.99 4.26 -14.09
C GLY A 964 -39.55 4.75 -14.15
N ALA A 965 -39.15 5.40 -15.24
CA ALA A 965 -37.83 6.01 -15.37
C ALA A 965 -37.63 7.16 -14.37
N LEU A 966 -36.41 7.31 -13.84
CA LEU A 966 -36.00 8.48 -13.05
C LEU A 966 -35.29 9.48 -13.97
N VAL A 967 -35.79 10.71 -14.02
CA VAL A 967 -35.23 11.81 -14.83
C VAL A 967 -34.93 13.00 -13.94
N VAL A 968 -33.65 13.38 -13.85
CA VAL A 968 -33.17 14.50 -13.04
C VAL A 968 -32.63 15.58 -13.95
N GLY A 969 -33.00 16.84 -13.73
CA GLY A 969 -32.55 17.96 -14.55
C GLY A 969 -32.36 19.26 -13.80
N ASP A 970 -31.26 19.96 -14.08
CA ASP A 970 -30.96 21.32 -13.58
C ASP A 970 -31.27 21.52 -12.09
N PRO A 971 -30.59 20.81 -11.16
CA PRO A 971 -30.82 21.00 -9.72
C PRO A 971 -30.54 22.43 -9.25
N ASP A 972 -31.29 22.92 -8.25
CA ASP A 972 -31.10 24.28 -7.73
C ASP A 972 -29.97 24.34 -6.68
N ALA A 973 -29.29 25.48 -6.60
CA ALA A 973 -28.22 25.74 -5.60
C ALA A 973 -27.06 24.71 -5.65
N MET A 974 -26.76 24.17 -6.83
CA MET A 974 -25.60 23.31 -7.05
C MET A 974 -24.30 24.00 -6.60
N SER A 975 -23.41 23.24 -5.98
CA SER A 975 -22.10 23.72 -5.54
C SER A 975 -21.01 22.74 -5.93
N LEU A 976 -19.97 23.27 -6.55
CA LEU A 976 -18.73 22.57 -6.84
C LEU A 976 -17.81 22.76 -5.63
N THR A 977 -17.69 21.72 -4.81
CA THR A 977 -16.69 21.72 -3.75
C THR A 977 -15.37 21.27 -4.34
N ASP A 978 -14.41 22.20 -4.41
CA ASP A 978 -13.05 21.85 -4.79
C ASP A 978 -12.46 20.91 -3.72
N PRO A 979 -12.05 19.68 -4.10
CA PRO A 979 -11.63 18.68 -3.13
C PRO A 979 -10.32 19.06 -2.42
N VAL A 980 -9.51 19.95 -3.00
CA VAL A 980 -8.19 20.35 -2.50
C VAL A 980 -8.27 21.47 -1.47
N SER A 981 -9.10 22.47 -1.73
CA SER A 981 -9.22 23.69 -0.93
C SER A 981 -10.44 23.68 -0.01
N GLY A 982 -11.39 22.76 -0.22
CA GLY A 982 -12.68 22.74 0.46
C GLY A 982 -13.57 23.95 0.13
N LEU A 983 -13.13 24.80 -0.81
CA LEU A 983 -13.88 25.96 -1.25
C LEU A 983 -15.02 25.47 -2.12
N SER A 984 -16.23 25.78 -1.67
CA SER A 984 -17.45 25.53 -2.40
C SER A 984 -17.75 26.73 -3.28
N ALA A 985 -17.69 26.53 -4.60
CA ALA A 985 -18.07 27.51 -5.60
C ALA A 985 -19.46 27.14 -6.16
N PRO A 986 -20.44 28.05 -6.14
CA PRO A 986 -21.74 27.75 -6.73
C PRO A 986 -21.59 27.44 -8.23
N ALA A 987 -22.17 26.32 -8.66
CA ALA A 987 -22.26 25.96 -10.05
C ALA A 987 -23.36 26.80 -10.74
N PRO A 988 -23.15 27.26 -11.98
CA PRO A 988 -24.17 27.99 -12.71
C PRO A 988 -25.36 27.07 -13.04
N PRO A 989 -26.60 27.60 -13.08
CA PRO A 989 -27.75 26.84 -13.54
C PRO A 989 -27.57 26.38 -14.99
N LEU A 990 -28.24 25.29 -15.35
CA LEU A 990 -28.21 24.65 -16.67
C LEU A 990 -29.62 24.65 -17.30
N PRO A 991 -30.11 25.79 -17.83
CA PRO A 991 -31.42 25.86 -18.47
C PRO A 991 -31.59 24.82 -19.61
N GLY A 992 -30.51 24.47 -20.30
CA GLY A 992 -30.52 23.41 -21.29
C GLY A 992 -30.80 22.03 -20.72
N ALA A 993 -30.17 21.67 -19.60
CA ALA A 993 -30.41 20.42 -18.89
C ALA A 993 -31.85 20.32 -18.37
N ARG A 994 -32.45 21.44 -17.95
CA ARG A 994 -33.89 21.50 -17.61
C ARG A 994 -34.76 21.14 -18.82
N VAL A 995 -34.46 21.71 -19.97
CA VAL A 995 -35.18 21.46 -21.22
C VAL A 995 -35.00 20.00 -21.68
N GLU A 996 -33.78 19.46 -21.60
CA GLU A 996 -33.47 18.07 -21.89
C GLU A 996 -34.26 17.12 -20.99
N ALA A 997 -34.13 17.24 -19.66
CA ALA A 997 -34.82 16.39 -18.70
C ALA A 997 -36.35 16.44 -18.86
N ALA A 998 -36.92 17.63 -19.03
CA ALA A 998 -38.35 17.76 -19.25
C ALA A 998 -38.82 17.14 -20.56
N HIS A 999 -37.99 17.17 -21.61
CA HIS A 999 -38.32 16.50 -22.87
C HIS A 999 -38.17 14.99 -22.78
N VAL A 1000 -37.10 14.49 -22.18
CA VAL A 1000 -36.88 13.05 -21.94
C VAL A 1000 -38.03 12.45 -21.12
N ALA A 1001 -38.44 13.12 -20.05
CA ALA A 1001 -39.59 12.72 -19.24
C ALA A 1001 -40.94 12.83 -19.97
N ALA A 1002 -41.02 13.57 -21.09
CA ALA A 1002 -42.23 13.59 -21.93
C ALA A 1002 -42.29 12.38 -22.87
N VAL A 1003 -41.12 11.89 -23.29
CA VAL A 1003 -40.97 10.77 -24.22
C VAL A 1003 -41.13 9.44 -23.47
N LEU A 1004 -40.55 9.32 -22.27
CA LEU A 1004 -40.60 8.10 -21.47
C LEU A 1004 -41.94 7.91 -20.74
N PRO A 1005 -42.51 6.68 -20.73
CA PRO A 1005 -43.77 6.40 -20.06
C PRO A 1005 -43.60 6.40 -18.53
N ASP A 1006 -44.53 7.07 -17.83
CA ASP A 1006 -44.59 7.17 -16.36
C ASP A 1006 -43.25 7.56 -15.70
N ALA A 1007 -42.49 8.46 -16.33
CA ALA A 1007 -41.23 8.95 -15.80
C ALA A 1007 -41.41 9.87 -14.59
N GLU A 1008 -40.67 9.62 -13.52
CA GLU A 1008 -40.52 10.51 -12.38
C GLU A 1008 -39.52 11.62 -12.72
N LEU A 1009 -39.99 12.86 -12.75
CA LEU A 1009 -39.20 14.04 -13.10
C LEU A 1009 -38.84 14.85 -11.85
N LEU A 1010 -37.55 14.94 -11.53
CA LEU A 1010 -36.99 15.79 -10.47
C LEU A 1010 -36.26 16.98 -11.09
N LEU A 1011 -36.85 18.17 -11.02
CA LEU A 1011 -36.27 19.41 -11.56
C LEU A 1011 -35.97 20.43 -10.47
N GLY A 1012 -34.88 21.20 -10.63
CA GLY A 1012 -34.56 22.32 -9.77
C GLY A 1012 -34.48 21.93 -8.29
N PRO A 1013 -35.30 22.52 -7.41
CA PRO A 1013 -35.24 22.25 -5.97
C PRO A 1013 -35.77 20.86 -5.60
N ALA A 1014 -36.47 20.15 -6.49
CA ALA A 1014 -36.94 18.79 -6.22
C ALA A 1014 -35.83 17.73 -6.36
N ALA A 1015 -34.74 18.04 -7.04
CA ALA A 1015 -33.62 17.14 -7.31
C ALA A 1015 -32.66 16.99 -6.10
N THR A 1016 -33.23 16.78 -4.91
CA THR A 1016 -32.46 16.58 -3.66
C THR A 1016 -31.81 15.20 -3.64
N GLU A 1017 -30.73 15.06 -2.87
CA GLU A 1017 -30.05 13.77 -2.69
C GLU A 1017 -30.99 12.67 -2.18
N GLU A 1018 -31.82 12.99 -1.19
CA GLU A 1018 -32.79 12.05 -0.61
C GLU A 1018 -33.79 11.56 -1.67
N ALA A 1019 -34.37 12.47 -2.47
CA ALA A 1019 -35.31 12.13 -3.52
C ALA A 1019 -34.67 11.28 -4.62
N VAL A 1020 -33.46 11.65 -5.06
CA VAL A 1020 -32.71 10.89 -6.07
C VAL A 1020 -32.44 9.48 -5.56
N ARG A 1021 -31.87 9.32 -4.35
CA ARG A 1021 -31.55 8.01 -3.76
C ARG A 1021 -32.79 7.12 -3.62
N ALA A 1022 -33.93 7.69 -3.25
CA ALA A 1022 -35.17 6.94 -3.06
C ALA A 1022 -35.65 6.26 -4.36
N ALA A 1023 -35.49 6.94 -5.51
CA ALA A 1023 -35.92 6.43 -6.81
C ALA A 1023 -34.82 5.64 -7.56
N PHE A 1024 -33.54 5.91 -7.25
CA PHE A 1024 -32.38 5.45 -8.01
C PHE A 1024 -32.28 3.92 -8.16
N GLY A 1025 -32.51 3.17 -7.09
CA GLY A 1025 -32.30 1.72 -7.06
C GLY A 1025 -33.33 0.91 -7.84
N SER A 1026 -34.57 1.39 -7.93
CA SER A 1026 -35.70 0.67 -8.56
C SER A 1026 -35.94 1.04 -10.03
N ALA A 1027 -35.44 2.19 -10.50
CA ALA A 1027 -35.73 2.67 -11.84
C ALA A 1027 -35.05 1.81 -12.93
N PRO A 1028 -35.77 1.39 -13.99
CA PRO A 1028 -35.18 0.66 -15.11
C PRO A 1028 -34.32 1.57 -16.01
N VAL A 1029 -34.60 2.87 -15.99
CA VAL A 1029 -33.84 3.93 -16.66
C VAL A 1029 -33.58 5.05 -15.68
N VAL A 1030 -32.34 5.51 -15.62
CA VAL A 1030 -31.95 6.71 -14.87
C VAL A 1030 -31.30 7.69 -15.83
N HIS A 1031 -31.82 8.91 -15.94
CA HIS A 1031 -31.27 9.98 -16.76
C HIS A 1031 -30.91 11.18 -15.87
N LEU A 1032 -29.62 11.51 -15.80
CA LEU A 1032 -29.11 12.62 -15.00
C LEU A 1032 -28.54 13.70 -15.92
N ALA A 1033 -29.24 14.83 -16.02
CA ALA A 1033 -28.81 16.03 -16.73
C ALA A 1033 -28.42 17.11 -15.72
N THR A 1034 -27.15 17.12 -15.32
CA THR A 1034 -26.60 18.00 -14.28
C THR A 1034 -25.09 18.20 -14.46
N HIS A 1035 -24.45 19.02 -13.63
CA HIS A 1035 -22.99 19.11 -13.62
C HIS A 1035 -22.36 17.80 -13.13
N GLY A 1036 -21.40 17.30 -13.89
CA GLY A 1036 -20.51 16.21 -13.51
C GLY A 1036 -19.16 16.77 -13.12
N LEU A 1037 -18.61 16.24 -12.03
CA LEU A 1037 -17.26 16.52 -11.57
C LEU A 1037 -16.42 15.26 -11.71
N LEU A 1038 -15.37 15.36 -12.50
CA LEU A 1038 -14.33 14.35 -12.55
C LEU A 1038 -13.21 14.75 -11.59
N ASP A 1039 -12.91 13.87 -10.64
CA ASP A 1039 -11.69 13.93 -9.87
C ASP A 1039 -10.70 12.91 -10.48
N ARG A 1040 -9.74 13.42 -11.27
CA ARG A 1040 -8.75 12.58 -11.97
C ARG A 1040 -7.80 11.90 -11.00
N ASP A 1041 -7.50 12.58 -9.91
CA ASP A 1041 -6.63 12.02 -8.91
C ASP A 1041 -7.43 10.94 -8.17
N ASN A 1042 -8.66 11.25 -7.72
CA ASN A 1042 -9.58 10.30 -7.08
C ASN A 1042 -10.86 10.01 -7.88
N PRO A 1043 -10.83 9.08 -8.83
CA PRO A 1043 -12.02 8.80 -9.61
C PRO A 1043 -13.25 8.37 -8.80
N GLN A 1044 -13.07 7.71 -7.65
CA GLN A 1044 -14.19 7.33 -6.78
C GLN A 1044 -14.93 8.53 -6.18
N ALA A 1045 -14.26 9.68 -6.06
CA ALA A 1045 -14.87 10.94 -5.63
C ALA A 1045 -15.47 11.75 -6.79
N SER A 1046 -15.43 11.23 -8.03
CA SER A 1046 -16.13 11.86 -9.15
C SER A 1046 -17.63 11.83 -8.85
N CYS A 1047 -18.33 12.93 -9.05
CA CYS A 1047 -19.69 13.08 -8.57
C CYS A 1047 -20.59 13.78 -9.58
N VAL A 1048 -21.90 13.62 -9.39
CA VAL A 1048 -22.92 14.46 -10.01
C VAL A 1048 -23.48 15.41 -8.96
N LEU A 1049 -23.68 16.68 -9.34
CA LEU A 1049 -24.24 17.67 -8.42
C LEU A 1049 -25.76 17.54 -8.35
N LEU A 1050 -26.29 17.71 -7.14
CA LEU A 1050 -27.70 17.67 -6.81
C LEU A 1050 -28.14 18.98 -6.15
N ALA A 1051 -29.42 19.08 -5.81
CA ALA A 1051 -29.97 20.27 -5.18
C ALA A 1051 -29.40 20.49 -3.77
N ASP A 1052 -29.53 21.72 -3.26
CA ASP A 1052 -29.12 22.10 -1.89
C ASP A 1052 -27.61 21.93 -1.62
N GLY A 1053 -26.79 21.97 -2.67
CA GLY A 1053 -25.34 21.82 -2.57
C GLY A 1053 -24.87 20.38 -2.29
N ALA A 1054 -25.74 19.39 -2.45
CA ALA A 1054 -25.39 17.98 -2.35
C ALA A 1054 -24.68 17.47 -3.60
N ALA A 1055 -23.95 16.36 -3.46
CA ALA A 1055 -23.29 15.66 -4.54
C ALA A 1055 -23.45 14.15 -4.33
N LEU A 1056 -23.53 13.39 -5.42
CA LEU A 1056 -23.56 11.94 -5.38
C LEU A 1056 -22.27 11.39 -6.02
N GLU A 1057 -21.35 10.92 -5.20
CA GLU A 1057 -20.02 10.44 -5.60
C GLU A 1057 -20.07 9.01 -6.18
N ALA A 1058 -19.09 8.65 -7.02
CA ALA A 1058 -19.00 7.34 -7.67
C ALA A 1058 -18.85 6.20 -6.65
N ALA A 1059 -18.13 6.43 -5.54
CA ALA A 1059 -18.03 5.50 -4.42
C ALA A 1059 -19.39 5.21 -3.78
N GLU A 1060 -20.20 6.26 -3.61
CA GLU A 1060 -21.55 6.14 -3.04
C GLU A 1060 -22.48 5.39 -3.99
N ILE A 1061 -22.40 5.68 -5.30
CA ILE A 1061 -23.15 4.96 -6.33
C ILE A 1061 -22.76 3.48 -6.34
N ALA A 1062 -21.46 3.16 -6.26
CA ALA A 1062 -20.97 1.77 -6.24
C ALA A 1062 -21.50 0.95 -5.04
N GLY A 1063 -21.85 1.63 -3.94
CA GLY A 1063 -22.51 1.06 -2.77
C GLY A 1063 -24.00 0.75 -2.95
N LEU A 1064 -24.64 1.29 -3.99
CA LEU A 1064 -26.05 1.05 -4.28
C LEU A 1064 -26.27 -0.30 -5.00
N THR A 1065 -27.52 -0.78 -4.96
CA THR A 1065 -27.98 -1.87 -5.82
C THR A 1065 -28.89 -1.31 -6.89
N LEU A 1066 -28.42 -1.28 -8.13
CA LEU A 1066 -29.18 -0.80 -9.29
C LEU A 1066 -29.79 -1.96 -10.05
N ARG A 1067 -31.07 -1.79 -10.41
CA ARG A 1067 -31.76 -2.64 -11.39
C ARG A 1067 -31.85 -1.98 -12.77
N ALA A 1068 -31.19 -0.84 -12.94
CA ALA A 1068 -31.19 -0.06 -14.16
C ALA A 1068 -30.64 -0.87 -15.34
N ARG A 1069 -31.38 -0.82 -16.45
CA ARG A 1069 -30.95 -1.33 -17.74
C ARG A 1069 -30.03 -0.31 -18.40
N LEU A 1070 -30.39 0.96 -18.26
CA LEU A 1070 -29.68 2.08 -18.82
C LEU A 1070 -29.55 3.19 -17.77
N VAL A 1071 -28.32 3.67 -17.58
CA VAL A 1071 -28.05 4.94 -16.90
C VAL A 1071 -27.50 5.91 -17.93
N VAL A 1072 -28.06 7.12 -18.03
CA VAL A 1072 -27.55 8.19 -18.89
C VAL A 1072 -26.98 9.28 -18.00
N LEU A 1073 -25.67 9.45 -18.05
CA LEU A 1073 -24.94 10.53 -17.38
C LEU A 1073 -24.73 11.66 -18.40
N SER A 1074 -25.76 12.51 -18.55
CA SER A 1074 -25.68 13.75 -19.34
C SER A 1074 -25.03 14.86 -18.49
N ALA A 1075 -23.83 14.54 -18.01
CA ALA A 1075 -23.07 15.34 -17.06
C ALA A 1075 -21.62 15.41 -17.54
N CYS A 1076 -21.07 16.62 -17.68
CA CYS A 1076 -19.74 16.88 -18.26
C CYS A 1076 -18.68 15.94 -17.66
N HIS A 1077 -17.80 15.39 -18.51
CA HIS A 1077 -16.67 14.55 -18.09
C HIS A 1077 -17.06 13.25 -17.36
N SER A 1078 -18.33 12.85 -17.36
CA SER A 1078 -18.81 11.60 -16.74
C SER A 1078 -18.23 10.33 -17.37
N GLY A 1079 -17.72 10.42 -18.59
CA GLY A 1079 -17.01 9.34 -19.31
C GLY A 1079 -15.49 9.48 -19.30
N GLU A 1080 -14.96 10.56 -18.72
CA GLU A 1080 -13.53 10.79 -18.62
C GLU A 1080 -12.98 10.11 -17.37
N GLY A 1081 -12.99 8.78 -17.31
CA GLY A 1081 -12.11 8.08 -16.39
C GLY A 1081 -10.69 8.12 -16.96
N GLY A 1082 -9.73 8.73 -16.26
CA GLY A 1082 -8.32 8.53 -16.62
C GLY A 1082 -8.01 7.03 -16.54
N PRO A 1083 -7.19 6.44 -17.43
CA PRO A 1083 -6.74 5.07 -17.24
C PRO A 1083 -5.97 5.03 -15.92
N ALA A 1084 -6.55 4.36 -14.91
CA ALA A 1084 -5.74 3.81 -13.84
C ALA A 1084 -4.92 2.69 -14.46
N GLY A 1085 -3.85 2.29 -13.79
CA GLY A 1085 -3.15 1.09 -14.19
C GLY A 1085 -4.13 -0.08 -14.41
N GLY A 1086 -3.89 -0.87 -15.46
CA GLY A 1086 -4.71 -2.04 -15.79
C GLY A 1086 -5.94 -1.71 -16.66
N ASP A 1087 -5.96 -0.55 -17.33
CA ASP A 1087 -7.04 -0.12 -18.24
C ASP A 1087 -8.43 -0.11 -17.59
N GLU A 1088 -8.48 0.14 -16.28
CA GLU A 1088 -9.72 0.17 -15.53
C GLU A 1088 -10.58 1.37 -15.96
N LEU A 1089 -11.88 1.13 -16.18
CA LEU A 1089 -12.83 2.22 -16.20
C LEU A 1089 -12.95 2.76 -14.78
N LEU A 1090 -12.79 4.07 -14.65
CA LEU A 1090 -12.83 4.77 -13.38
C LEU A 1090 -13.95 5.83 -13.38
N GLY A 1091 -14.29 6.34 -12.19
CA GLY A 1091 -15.28 7.39 -12.06
C GLY A 1091 -16.73 6.88 -12.03
N LEU A 1092 -17.66 7.77 -12.37
CA LEU A 1092 -19.10 7.53 -12.31
C LEU A 1092 -19.53 6.31 -13.13
N ALA A 1093 -18.93 6.10 -14.31
CA ALA A 1093 -19.23 4.97 -15.18
C ALA A 1093 -18.89 3.61 -14.52
N ARG A 1094 -17.77 3.54 -13.77
CA ARG A 1094 -17.42 2.36 -12.97
C ARG A 1094 -18.46 2.14 -11.87
N GLY A 1095 -18.79 3.21 -11.14
CA GLY A 1095 -19.75 3.17 -10.03
C GLY A 1095 -21.12 2.63 -10.44
N VAL A 1096 -21.67 3.11 -11.56
CA VAL A 1096 -22.99 2.63 -12.03
C VAL A 1096 -22.95 1.17 -12.52
N LEU A 1097 -21.88 0.75 -13.23
CA LEU A 1097 -21.76 -0.62 -13.73
C LEU A 1097 -21.55 -1.62 -12.58
N SER A 1098 -20.72 -1.28 -11.59
CA SER A 1098 -20.47 -2.12 -10.41
C SER A 1098 -21.67 -2.21 -9.45
N ALA A 1099 -22.51 -1.17 -9.43
CA ALA A 1099 -23.77 -1.13 -8.71
C ALA A 1099 -24.88 -1.96 -9.37
N GLY A 1100 -24.73 -2.34 -10.65
CA GLY A 1100 -25.65 -3.25 -11.34
C GLY A 1100 -26.39 -2.66 -12.52
N ALA A 1101 -25.97 -1.51 -13.07
CA ALA A 1101 -26.45 -1.08 -14.39
C ALA A 1101 -26.01 -2.08 -15.48
N ARG A 1102 -26.78 -2.24 -16.58
CA ARG A 1102 -26.35 -3.05 -17.74
C ARG A 1102 -25.53 -2.23 -18.73
N ALA A 1103 -25.95 -1.00 -18.97
CA ALA A 1103 -25.27 -0.07 -19.83
C ALA A 1103 -25.31 1.34 -19.24
N VAL A 1104 -24.30 2.14 -19.58
CA VAL A 1104 -24.23 3.55 -19.26
C VAL A 1104 -23.90 4.37 -20.51
N VAL A 1105 -24.65 5.43 -20.76
CA VAL A 1105 -24.27 6.47 -21.73
C VAL A 1105 -23.57 7.58 -20.96
N VAL A 1106 -22.36 7.93 -21.38
CA VAL A 1106 -21.51 8.94 -20.73
C VAL A 1106 -21.16 10.06 -21.71
N THR A 1107 -20.75 11.22 -21.18
CA THR A 1107 -20.16 12.29 -22.00
C THR A 1107 -18.64 12.38 -21.80
N LEU A 1108 -17.91 12.37 -22.91
CA LEU A 1108 -16.45 12.44 -22.95
C LEU A 1108 -15.90 13.85 -22.69
N TRP A 1109 -16.72 14.89 -22.90
CA TRP A 1109 -16.40 16.30 -22.65
C TRP A 1109 -17.69 17.10 -22.42
N ALA A 1110 -17.56 18.38 -22.03
CA ALA A 1110 -18.70 19.28 -21.88
C ALA A 1110 -19.39 19.54 -23.24
N VAL A 1111 -20.69 19.24 -23.31
CA VAL A 1111 -21.49 19.32 -24.55
C VAL A 1111 -22.34 20.59 -24.57
N ASP A 1112 -22.61 21.12 -25.77
CA ASP A 1112 -23.61 22.17 -25.93
C ASP A 1112 -25.00 21.68 -25.53
N ASP A 1113 -25.64 22.40 -24.62
CA ASP A 1113 -26.99 22.18 -24.11
C ASP A 1113 -28.04 21.90 -25.18
N ARG A 1114 -27.98 22.58 -26.34
CA ARG A 1114 -28.97 22.38 -27.42
C ARG A 1114 -28.71 21.08 -28.17
N SER A 1115 -27.44 20.80 -28.46
CA SER A 1115 -27.02 19.53 -29.06
C SER A 1115 -27.43 18.34 -28.19
N SER A 1116 -27.21 18.45 -26.88
CA SER A 1116 -27.55 17.41 -25.91
C SER A 1116 -29.06 17.12 -25.86
N ALA A 1117 -29.89 18.16 -25.67
CA ALA A 1117 -31.34 18.01 -25.61
C ALA A 1117 -31.93 17.39 -26.90
N LEU A 1118 -31.44 17.82 -28.07
CA LEU A 1118 -31.87 17.26 -29.35
C LEU A 1118 -31.45 15.80 -29.51
N LEU A 1119 -30.21 15.46 -29.17
CA LEU A 1119 -29.67 14.11 -29.30
C LEU A 1119 -30.38 13.14 -28.35
N MET A 1120 -30.55 13.51 -27.07
CA MET A 1120 -31.18 12.65 -26.06
C MET A 1120 -32.67 12.45 -26.31
N GLY A 1121 -33.38 13.50 -26.75
CA GLY A 1121 -34.76 13.36 -27.22
C GLY A 1121 -34.87 12.32 -28.35
N ARG A 1122 -34.04 12.49 -29.38
CA ARG A 1122 -34.02 11.57 -30.52
C ARG A 1122 -33.62 10.15 -30.12
N PHE A 1123 -32.66 10.00 -29.22
CA PHE A 1123 -32.22 8.72 -28.69
C PHE A 1123 -33.39 7.93 -28.06
N TYR A 1124 -34.14 8.54 -27.14
CA TYR A 1124 -35.27 7.87 -26.50
C TYR A 1124 -36.44 7.61 -27.46
N GLU A 1125 -36.69 8.50 -28.43
CA GLU A 1125 -37.67 8.24 -29.50
C GLU A 1125 -37.36 6.95 -30.27
N ARG A 1126 -36.07 6.73 -30.58
CA ARG A 1126 -35.63 5.52 -31.31
C ARG A 1126 -35.65 4.29 -30.42
N LEU A 1127 -35.26 4.42 -29.16
CA LEU A 1127 -35.35 3.34 -28.17
C LEU A 1127 -36.80 2.84 -28.02
N LEU A 1128 -37.76 3.76 -27.85
CA LEU A 1128 -39.19 3.41 -27.75
C LEU A 1128 -39.80 2.92 -29.08
N ALA A 1129 -39.17 3.24 -30.21
CA ALA A 1129 -39.52 2.67 -31.51
C ALA A 1129 -38.98 1.23 -31.72
N GLY A 1130 -38.35 0.63 -30.69
CA GLY A 1130 -37.90 -0.75 -30.68
C GLY A 1130 -36.45 -0.96 -31.13
N ALA A 1131 -35.68 0.11 -31.35
CA ALA A 1131 -34.24 0.01 -31.53
C ALA A 1131 -33.58 -0.39 -30.20
N ASP A 1132 -32.52 -1.19 -30.24
CA ASP A 1132 -31.66 -1.37 -29.06
C ASP A 1132 -30.89 -0.08 -28.74
N THR A 1133 -30.34 0.00 -27.52
CA THR A 1133 -29.62 1.16 -26.99
C THR A 1133 -28.48 1.64 -27.90
N ALA A 1134 -27.68 0.72 -28.45
CA ALA A 1134 -26.55 1.08 -29.30
C ALA A 1134 -27.01 1.66 -30.64
N THR A 1135 -28.01 1.02 -31.27
CA THR A 1135 -28.62 1.48 -32.52
C THR A 1135 -29.33 2.82 -32.32
N ALA A 1136 -30.07 3.00 -31.23
CA ALA A 1136 -30.77 4.25 -30.91
C ALA A 1136 -29.79 5.42 -30.77
N LEU A 1137 -28.65 5.22 -30.10
CA LEU A 1137 -27.63 6.26 -29.94
C LEU A 1137 -26.97 6.59 -31.28
N HIS A 1138 -26.59 5.56 -32.04
CA HIS A 1138 -26.00 5.69 -33.37
C HIS A 1138 -26.91 6.49 -34.33
N GLU A 1139 -28.20 6.15 -34.39
CA GLU A 1139 -29.16 6.85 -35.25
C GLU A 1139 -29.39 8.30 -34.80
N ALA A 1140 -29.38 8.57 -33.49
CA ALA A 1140 -29.48 9.92 -32.95
C ALA A 1140 -28.25 10.78 -33.29
N GLN A 1141 -27.04 10.22 -33.19
CA GLN A 1141 -25.78 10.86 -33.57
C GLN A 1141 -25.74 11.19 -35.06
N GLN A 1142 -26.10 10.24 -35.93
CA GLN A 1142 -26.19 10.47 -37.37
C GLN A 1142 -27.20 11.55 -37.72
N TRP A 1143 -28.36 11.53 -37.07
CA TRP A 1143 -29.40 12.54 -37.28
C TRP A 1143 -28.91 13.94 -36.91
N LEU A 1144 -28.35 14.13 -35.70
CA LEU A 1144 -27.88 15.44 -35.25
C LEU A 1144 -26.82 16.01 -36.18
N ARG A 1145 -25.87 15.16 -36.59
CA ARG A 1145 -24.77 15.52 -37.49
C ARG A 1145 -25.25 15.94 -38.88
N GLY A 1146 -26.36 15.36 -39.34
CA GLY A 1146 -27.00 15.73 -40.60
C GLY A 1146 -27.81 17.04 -40.55
N LEU A 1147 -28.01 17.65 -39.37
CA LEU A 1147 -28.76 18.89 -39.24
C LEU A 1147 -27.94 20.11 -39.67
N SER A 1148 -28.59 21.02 -40.39
CA SER A 1148 -28.09 22.38 -40.55
C SER A 1148 -28.32 23.18 -39.26
N SER A 1149 -27.52 24.22 -39.03
CA SER A 1149 -27.67 25.09 -37.85
C SER A 1149 -29.07 25.73 -37.76
N ASP A 1150 -29.72 26.00 -38.89
CA ASP A 1150 -31.09 26.53 -38.94
C ASP A 1150 -32.13 25.48 -38.56
N ALA A 1151 -31.95 24.25 -39.02
CA ALA A 1151 -32.83 23.13 -38.69
C ALA A 1151 -32.74 22.79 -37.19
N ALA A 1152 -31.52 22.71 -36.64
CA ALA A 1152 -31.29 22.45 -35.22
C ALA A 1152 -31.89 23.54 -34.32
N ARG A 1153 -31.69 24.81 -34.66
CA ARG A 1153 -32.29 25.95 -33.95
C ARG A 1153 -33.83 25.91 -33.98
N THR A 1154 -34.42 25.53 -35.11
CA THR A 1154 -35.88 25.40 -35.26
C THR A 1154 -36.43 24.20 -34.49
N ALA A 1155 -35.69 23.09 -34.45
CA ALA A 1155 -36.06 21.91 -33.67
C ALA A 1155 -36.01 22.21 -32.16
N TYR A 1156 -34.91 22.82 -31.70
CA TYR A 1156 -34.75 23.19 -30.30
C TYR A 1156 -35.78 24.23 -29.84
N GLY A 1157 -36.09 25.21 -30.70
CA GLY A 1157 -37.13 26.21 -30.39
C GLY A 1157 -38.51 25.58 -30.15
N ARG A 1158 -38.89 24.57 -30.96
CA ARG A 1158 -40.15 23.83 -30.77
C ARG A 1158 -40.13 23.04 -29.46
N LEU A 1159 -39.03 22.35 -29.17
CA LEU A 1159 -38.87 21.55 -27.97
C LEU A 1159 -38.92 22.42 -26.69
N SER A 1160 -38.28 23.60 -26.72
CA SER A 1160 -38.35 24.59 -25.63
C SER A 1160 -39.77 25.15 -25.45
N GLU A 1161 -40.51 25.42 -26.52
CA GLU A 1161 -41.92 25.85 -26.44
C GLU A 1161 -42.82 24.75 -25.84
N GLU A 1162 -42.65 23.49 -26.26
CA GLU A 1162 -43.40 22.35 -25.73
C GLU A 1162 -43.15 22.16 -24.23
N VAL A 1163 -41.89 22.17 -23.81
CA VAL A 1163 -41.49 22.08 -22.40
C VAL A 1163 -42.04 23.24 -21.57
N SER A 1164 -42.09 24.46 -22.13
CA SER A 1164 -42.61 25.65 -21.43
C SER A 1164 -44.11 25.58 -21.12
N THR A 1165 -44.85 24.66 -21.74
CA THR A 1165 -46.30 24.49 -21.53
C THR A 1165 -46.64 23.38 -20.53
N ARG A 1166 -45.64 22.67 -20.00
CA ARG A 1166 -45.81 21.59 -19.02
C ARG A 1166 -46.17 22.13 -17.63
N PRO A 1167 -47.18 21.56 -16.94
CA PRO A 1167 -47.62 22.05 -15.62
C PRO A 1167 -46.60 21.80 -14.50
N ASP A 1168 -45.71 20.85 -14.71
CA ASP A 1168 -44.60 20.43 -13.84
C ASP A 1168 -43.30 21.21 -14.09
N VAL A 1169 -43.28 22.16 -15.05
CA VAL A 1169 -42.13 23.00 -15.39
C VAL A 1169 -42.51 24.48 -15.27
N ASP A 1170 -41.72 25.27 -14.53
CA ASP A 1170 -41.97 26.71 -14.44
C ASP A 1170 -41.71 27.40 -15.80
N ALA A 1171 -42.77 27.96 -16.41
CA ALA A 1171 -42.74 28.55 -17.74
C ALA A 1171 -41.72 29.71 -17.87
N ALA A 1172 -41.40 30.40 -16.77
CA ALA A 1172 -40.39 31.46 -16.75
C ALA A 1172 -38.94 30.92 -16.81
N ALA A 1173 -38.71 29.70 -16.33
CA ALA A 1173 -37.40 29.03 -16.38
C ALA A 1173 -37.12 28.38 -17.75
N ALA A 1174 -38.17 27.92 -18.45
CA ALA A 1174 -38.06 27.30 -19.77
C ALA A 1174 -37.90 28.30 -20.94
N THR A 1175 -38.20 29.59 -20.70
CA THR A 1175 -38.22 30.65 -21.72
C THR A 1175 -37.06 31.65 -21.64
N ASP A 1176 -36.00 31.39 -20.85
CA ASP A 1176 -34.89 32.35 -20.74
C ASP A 1176 -34.13 32.47 -22.07
N ARG A 1177 -34.53 33.47 -22.86
CA ARG A 1177 -33.87 33.93 -24.09
C ARG A 1177 -32.49 34.52 -23.81
N ARG A 1178 -32.06 34.62 -22.55
CA ARG A 1178 -30.69 34.93 -22.12
C ARG A 1178 -29.92 33.67 -21.77
N VAL A 1179 -29.93 32.67 -22.65
CA VAL A 1179 -28.76 31.80 -22.75
C VAL A 1179 -27.61 32.71 -23.19
N SER A 1180 -26.79 33.11 -22.21
CA SER A 1180 -25.50 33.74 -22.46
C SER A 1180 -24.78 32.87 -23.49
N PRO A 1181 -24.09 33.44 -24.50
CA PRO A 1181 -23.30 32.62 -25.39
C PRO A 1181 -22.34 31.84 -24.49
N VAL A 1182 -22.48 30.52 -24.45
CA VAL A 1182 -21.44 29.65 -23.90
C VAL A 1182 -20.25 29.87 -24.82
N GLY A 1183 -19.45 30.84 -24.44
CA GLY A 1183 -18.10 31.01 -24.86
C GLY A 1183 -17.30 30.95 -23.58
N THR A 1184 -16.64 29.82 -23.33
CA THR A 1184 -15.30 29.96 -22.79
C THR A 1184 -14.55 30.88 -23.76
N SER A 1185 -13.61 31.71 -23.27
CA SER A 1185 -12.98 32.78 -24.08
C SER A 1185 -12.34 32.31 -25.42
N ARG A 1186 -12.32 31.01 -25.70
CA ARG A 1186 -11.85 30.34 -26.93
C ARG A 1186 -12.86 30.34 -28.09
N ASP A 1187 -14.18 30.33 -27.86
CA ASP A 1187 -15.19 30.26 -28.97
C ASP A 1187 -15.25 31.57 -29.81
N VAL A 1188 -14.71 32.68 -29.28
CA VAL A 1188 -14.62 33.97 -29.99
C VAL A 1188 -13.60 33.95 -31.13
N VAL A 1189 -12.65 33.00 -31.11
CA VAL A 1189 -11.54 32.95 -32.09
C VAL A 1189 -11.93 32.20 -33.37
N HIS A 1190 -12.89 31.27 -33.31
CA HIS A 1190 -13.17 30.35 -34.43
C HIS A 1190 -14.61 30.37 -34.98
N GLY A 1191 -15.56 31.07 -34.34
CA GLY A 1191 -16.95 31.16 -34.78
C GLY A 1191 -17.78 29.88 -34.51
N PRO A 1192 -19.11 29.91 -34.72
CA PRO A 1192 -19.98 28.79 -34.39
C PRO A 1192 -19.72 27.59 -35.30
N VAL A 1193 -19.32 26.47 -34.71
CA VAL A 1193 -19.03 25.22 -35.41
C VAL A 1193 -20.35 24.50 -35.75
N GLY A 1194 -20.55 24.11 -37.01
CA GLY A 1194 -21.76 23.41 -37.45
C GLY A 1194 -21.95 22.04 -36.77
N TYR A 1195 -23.20 21.58 -36.70
CA TYR A 1195 -23.59 20.31 -36.06
C TYR A 1195 -22.95 19.05 -36.68
N ALA A 1196 -22.40 19.16 -37.89
CA ALA A 1196 -21.60 18.11 -38.52
C ALA A 1196 -20.31 17.79 -37.74
N HIS A 1197 -19.79 18.73 -36.95
CA HIS A 1197 -18.54 18.56 -36.21
C HIS A 1197 -18.70 17.60 -35.02
N PRO A 1198 -17.71 16.73 -34.74
CA PRO A 1198 -17.74 15.75 -33.64
C PRO A 1198 -18.09 16.32 -32.26
N ARG A 1199 -17.73 17.58 -31.98
CA ARG A 1199 -18.04 18.30 -30.72
C ARG A 1199 -19.47 18.07 -30.20
N HIS A 1200 -20.44 17.99 -31.11
CA HIS A 1200 -21.88 17.96 -30.79
C HIS A 1200 -22.46 16.56 -30.58
N TRP A 1201 -21.94 15.54 -31.27
CA TRP A 1201 -22.52 14.19 -31.28
C TRP A 1201 -21.54 13.13 -30.79
N ALA A 1202 -20.24 13.33 -30.98
CA ALA A 1202 -19.21 12.34 -30.65
C ALA A 1202 -18.83 12.31 -29.17
N ALA A 1203 -19.36 13.26 -28.40
CA ALA A 1203 -19.18 13.32 -26.96
C ALA A 1203 -19.86 12.15 -26.24
N PHE A 1204 -20.94 11.62 -26.81
CA PHE A 1204 -21.73 10.57 -26.19
C PHE A 1204 -21.18 9.19 -26.55
N ALA A 1205 -20.86 8.40 -25.53
CA ALA A 1205 -20.37 7.03 -25.70
C ALA A 1205 -21.23 6.07 -24.87
N LEU A 1206 -21.63 4.96 -25.50
CA LEU A 1206 -22.29 3.85 -24.80
C LEU A 1206 -21.24 2.88 -24.28
N VAL A 1207 -21.22 2.68 -22.96
CA VAL A 1207 -20.35 1.72 -22.27
C VAL A 1207 -21.20 0.60 -21.67
N GLY A 1208 -20.86 -0.66 -21.95
CA GLY A 1208 -21.63 -1.82 -21.51
C GLY A 1208 -22.62 -2.32 -22.57
N GLY A 1209 -23.72 -2.94 -22.13
CA GLY A 1209 -24.75 -3.55 -22.98
C GLY A 1209 -24.61 -5.05 -23.10
#